data_AF-A0A8K0QYP2-F1
#
_entry.id   AF-A0A8K0QYP2-F1
#
_cell.length_a   1.000
_cell.length_b   1.000
_cell.length_c   1.000
_cell.angle_alpha   90.00
_cell.angle_beta   90.00
_cell.angle_gamma   90.00
#
_symmetry.space_group_name_H-M   'P 1'
#
loop_
_entity.id
_entity.type
_entity.pdbx_description
1 polymer ?
#
loop_
_entity_poly.entity_id
_entity_poly.type
_entity_poly.pdbx_seq_one_letter_code
_entity_poly.pdbx_strand_id
1 'polypeptide(L)'
;MASNTTTSTAPAMAAPPAIPPMDTADSFNPDFSNAPAPTEDGAVASPTTDTVAPASPEPRAASHDVQTQQKVQEVLQSDVGVSTLLNRLKASIASARDFSSFLKRRGALEEEHAGSLKKLSRLTIDGLRKPETRHESYSTQFEHVLHANERIADNGTQFGLALHAMHENLLQLANKMDVNRKTWKQQGLTAENRVQDAEKLAEKAKAKYDQLADDLDRVKTGDTGAGRKFGLKGPKSAAQHEEDLQRKLQAADQDYASKVQTAQSSRKELVATTRPQAVAALLDLIKETDAALTMEMQKYASFNEKLVVNNGQVVSPQPLKGSSVQPPPSVNHLIYQINNEKDFDEYVLKHAAKAPLVKSELQYVKHPTLASAQSHPTPPPAASGGRRTSLQMQSQPPPAFSLPQAEPQPAPSFHTDSTQPAPYSGYAQPPQQQFPPSQAPPHSSAPYSPTGQNHYSQPDYARGPAGQATAQQSSGILYNNSQPPVNPVFGLTLEDLFRRDGSPVPMVVYQCIQGVDLFGLEVEGIYRIPGTSSHIQQMKALFDSDASQIDFRNPEAFQHDVNSVAGLLKQFFRELPDPLLTRDFYGKFIDAARIDDDIMRRDSMHALINALPDPNYATLRALALHLHRVQQASEVNRMSTANLGICWAPSIMGPHKGNNMADAGLQARVIITILDNVLQIFDED
;
A
#
# COMPACT_ATOMS: atom_id res chain seq x y z
N MET A 1 -40.99 9.63 -82.95
CA MET A 1 -41.84 8.56 -82.35
C MET A 1 -41.01 7.81 -81.32
N ALA A 2 -41.67 6.97 -80.51
CA ALA A 2 -41.11 5.96 -79.60
C ALA A 2 -40.05 5.05 -80.27
N SER A 3 -39.15 4.35 -79.56
CA SER A 3 -38.74 4.39 -78.13
C SER A 3 -37.44 3.60 -77.90
N ASN A 4 -36.86 3.76 -76.70
CA ASN A 4 -35.92 2.85 -76.02
C ASN A 4 -34.64 2.37 -76.73
N THR A 5 -33.49 2.88 -76.27
CA THR A 5 -32.38 2.00 -75.87
C THR A 5 -31.51 2.70 -74.81
N THR A 6 -31.49 2.19 -73.58
CA THR A 6 -30.62 2.67 -72.49
C THR A 6 -29.48 1.69 -72.29
N THR A 7 -28.32 1.99 -72.88
CA THR A 7 -27.10 1.18 -72.73
C THR A 7 -26.31 1.65 -71.50
N SER A 8 -25.86 0.71 -70.66
CA SER A 8 -25.10 1.04 -69.45
C SER A 8 -23.68 1.50 -69.78
N THR A 9 -23.23 2.58 -69.13
CA THR A 9 -21.83 3.01 -69.10
C THR A 9 -21.48 3.44 -67.68
N ALA A 10 -20.34 3.00 -67.14
CA ALA A 10 -20.02 3.16 -65.72
C ALA A 10 -19.42 4.56 -65.40
N PRO A 11 -19.80 5.19 -64.28
CA PRO A 11 -19.09 6.34 -63.72
C PRO A 11 -17.91 5.91 -62.81
N ALA A 12 -17.00 6.85 -62.54
CA ALA A 12 -15.73 6.61 -61.86
C ALA A 12 -15.84 6.31 -60.35
N MET A 13 -14.71 5.85 -59.77
CA MET A 13 -14.55 5.61 -58.34
C MET A 13 -14.84 6.86 -57.49
N ALA A 14 -15.71 6.73 -56.50
CA ALA A 14 -15.83 7.69 -55.40
C ALA A 14 -14.99 7.21 -54.20
N ALA A 15 -14.21 8.11 -53.60
CA ALA A 15 -13.53 7.83 -52.33
C ALA A 15 -14.55 7.75 -51.17
N PRO A 16 -14.29 6.95 -50.12
CA PRO A 16 -15.16 6.91 -48.95
C PRO A 16 -15.17 8.27 -48.22
N PRO A 17 -16.29 8.64 -47.58
CA PRO A 17 -16.43 9.95 -46.95
C PRO A 17 -15.49 10.12 -45.75
N ALA A 18 -14.76 11.23 -45.71
CA ALA A 18 -13.99 11.63 -44.54
C ALA A 18 -14.95 12.00 -43.40
N ILE A 19 -14.72 11.41 -42.23
CA ILE A 19 -15.42 11.77 -40.99
C ILE A 19 -14.87 13.13 -40.52
N PRO A 20 -15.70 14.13 -40.18
CA PRO A 20 -15.21 15.40 -39.65
C PRO A 20 -14.49 15.19 -38.31
N PRO A 21 -13.48 16.02 -37.97
CA PRO A 21 -12.83 15.95 -36.67
C PRO A 21 -13.84 16.23 -35.55
N MET A 22 -13.71 15.51 -34.44
CA MET A 22 -14.50 15.78 -33.23
C MET A 22 -13.95 17.04 -32.55
N ASP A 23 -14.82 18.01 -32.27
CA ASP A 23 -14.47 19.22 -31.52
C ASP A 23 -14.04 18.86 -30.08
N THR A 24 -12.73 18.83 -29.85
CA THR A 24 -12.13 18.69 -28.52
C THR A 24 -12.13 20.05 -27.83
N ALA A 25 -13.30 20.45 -27.33
CA ALA A 25 -13.49 21.67 -26.53
C ALA A 25 -12.91 21.56 -25.09
N ASP A 26 -11.73 20.94 -24.95
CA ASP A 26 -11.00 20.82 -23.68
C ASP A 26 -10.16 22.08 -23.44
N SER A 27 -10.69 22.98 -22.62
CA SER A 27 -10.04 24.26 -22.30
C SER A 27 -8.90 24.14 -21.28
N PHE A 28 -7.89 23.29 -21.52
CA PHE A 28 -6.56 23.46 -20.90
C PHE A 28 -5.43 22.70 -21.65
N ASN A 29 -4.71 23.39 -22.54
CA ASN A 29 -3.47 22.89 -23.14
C ASN A 29 -2.40 24.00 -23.23
N PRO A 30 -1.43 24.06 -22.30
CA PRO A 30 -0.29 24.96 -22.39
C PRO A 30 0.77 24.36 -23.34
N ASP A 31 0.84 24.90 -24.56
CA ASP A 31 1.77 24.45 -25.59
C ASP A 31 3.24 24.75 -25.21
N PHE A 32 4.11 23.74 -25.33
CA PHE A 32 5.56 23.84 -25.10
C PHE A 32 6.39 23.70 -26.39
N SER A 33 5.75 23.77 -27.56
CA SER A 33 6.34 23.47 -28.87
C SER A 33 7.08 24.64 -29.53
N ASN A 34 7.76 25.51 -28.76
CA ASN A 34 8.50 26.64 -29.37
C ASN A 34 9.73 27.12 -28.58
N ALA A 35 10.90 26.57 -28.92
CA ALA A 35 12.21 27.15 -28.63
C ALA A 35 13.20 26.73 -29.74
N PRO A 36 14.06 27.64 -30.26
CA PRO A 36 14.99 27.32 -31.33
C PRO A 36 16.21 26.52 -30.84
N ALA A 37 16.90 25.84 -31.77
CA ALA A 37 18.10 25.06 -31.48
C ALA A 37 19.27 25.93 -30.96
N PRO A 38 20.12 25.41 -30.06
CA PRO A 38 21.26 26.14 -29.52
C PRO A 38 22.40 26.27 -30.54
N THR A 39 23.06 27.42 -30.52
CA THR A 39 24.41 27.62 -31.08
C THR A 39 25.46 27.42 -29.98
N GLU A 40 26.73 27.25 -30.38
CA GLU A 40 27.83 26.80 -29.50
C GLU A 40 28.40 27.89 -28.56
N ASP A 41 29.28 27.44 -27.66
CA ASP A 41 30.15 28.19 -26.74
C ASP A 41 29.55 28.93 -25.53
N GLY A 42 30.28 28.88 -24.40
CA GLY A 42 30.04 29.72 -23.20
C GLY A 42 29.96 28.98 -21.84
N ALA A 43 30.98 28.20 -21.48
CA ALA A 43 30.98 27.47 -20.19
C ALA A 43 31.33 28.35 -18.96
N VAL A 44 30.48 28.30 -17.92
CA VAL A 44 30.85 28.63 -16.52
C VAL A 44 30.17 27.61 -15.60
N ALA A 45 30.91 27.07 -14.63
CA ALA A 45 30.47 25.91 -13.83
C ALA A 45 29.73 26.26 -12.53
N SER A 46 29.03 25.27 -11.97
CA SER A 46 28.69 25.19 -10.54
C SER A 46 28.77 23.72 -10.09
N PRO A 47 29.20 23.41 -8.84
CA PRO A 47 29.71 22.08 -8.52
C PRO A 47 28.68 21.18 -7.81
N THR A 48 28.30 20.09 -8.47
CA THR A 48 28.00 18.79 -7.83
C THR A 48 28.06 17.67 -8.87
N THR A 49 29.22 17.01 -8.94
CA THR A 49 29.31 15.59 -9.33
C THR A 49 28.68 14.74 -8.22
N ASP A 50 28.10 13.55 -8.46
CA ASP A 50 28.13 12.74 -9.68
C ASP A 50 26.76 12.61 -10.37
N THR A 51 26.79 12.39 -11.69
CA THR A 51 25.60 12.29 -12.53
C THR A 51 25.32 10.84 -12.94
N VAL A 52 24.38 10.17 -12.26
CA VAL A 52 23.59 9.12 -12.92
C VAL A 52 22.46 9.84 -13.66
N ALA A 53 22.66 10.11 -14.94
CA ALA A 53 21.61 10.66 -15.78
C ALA A 53 20.43 9.66 -15.83
N PRO A 54 19.16 10.13 -15.81
CA PRO A 54 18.04 9.23 -16.06
C PRO A 54 18.23 8.64 -17.46
N ALA A 55 18.43 7.33 -17.53
CA ALA A 55 18.71 6.65 -18.79
C ALA A 55 17.57 6.93 -19.76
N SER A 56 17.89 7.58 -20.90
CA SER A 56 16.94 7.69 -22.00
C SER A 56 16.51 6.28 -22.35
N PRO A 57 15.20 5.97 -22.42
CA PRO A 57 14.74 4.61 -22.64
C PRO A 57 15.24 4.17 -24.01
N GLU A 58 16.21 3.24 -24.03
CA GLU A 58 16.66 2.64 -25.27
C GLU A 58 15.42 2.08 -25.98
N PRO A 59 15.14 2.50 -27.22
CA PRO A 59 14.05 1.89 -27.98
C PRO A 59 14.43 0.44 -28.20
N ARG A 60 13.84 -0.49 -27.42
CA ARG A 60 14.14 -1.93 -27.46
C ARG A 60 14.18 -2.38 -28.91
N ALA A 61 15.39 -2.53 -29.44
CA ALA A 61 15.59 -2.82 -30.85
C ALA A 61 15.00 -4.20 -31.12
N ALA A 62 13.83 -4.22 -31.76
CA ALA A 62 13.07 -5.44 -31.95
C ALA A 62 13.74 -6.29 -33.03
N SER A 63 14.78 -7.02 -32.63
CA SER A 63 15.47 -8.04 -33.41
C SER A 63 14.56 -9.26 -33.58
N HIS A 64 13.41 -9.04 -34.23
CA HIS A 64 12.49 -10.08 -34.63
C HIS A 64 13.17 -10.92 -35.72
N ASP A 65 13.73 -12.05 -35.33
CA ASP A 65 14.15 -13.08 -36.26
C ASP A 65 13.00 -13.42 -37.23
N VAL A 66 13.30 -13.33 -38.52
CA VAL A 66 12.36 -13.60 -39.61
C VAL A 66 11.89 -15.06 -39.57
N GLN A 67 12.73 -15.99 -39.13
CA GLN A 67 12.31 -17.40 -38.97
C GLN A 67 11.30 -17.55 -37.82
N THR A 68 11.46 -16.81 -36.72
CA THR A 68 10.48 -16.77 -35.63
C THR A 68 9.15 -16.18 -36.11
N GLN A 69 9.16 -15.11 -36.92
CA GLN A 69 7.91 -14.58 -37.49
C GLN A 69 7.20 -15.59 -38.40
N GLN A 70 7.94 -16.34 -39.23
CA GLN A 70 7.39 -17.40 -40.08
C GLN A 70 6.75 -18.52 -39.26
N LYS A 71 7.48 -19.06 -38.26
CA LYS A 71 6.97 -20.09 -37.33
C LYS A 71 5.72 -19.63 -36.58
N VAL A 72 5.65 -18.35 -36.19
CA VAL A 72 4.44 -17.78 -35.57
C VAL A 72 3.27 -17.76 -36.56
N GLN A 73 3.47 -17.37 -37.82
CA GLN A 73 2.40 -17.42 -38.83
C GLN A 73 1.90 -18.85 -39.10
N GLU A 74 2.80 -19.84 -39.17
CA GLU A 74 2.44 -21.26 -39.29
C GLU A 74 1.55 -21.73 -38.13
N VAL A 75 1.95 -21.45 -36.89
CA VAL A 75 1.16 -21.78 -35.68
C VAL A 75 -0.19 -21.06 -35.66
N LEU A 76 -0.26 -19.80 -36.12
CA LEU A 76 -1.52 -19.04 -36.17
C LEU A 76 -2.49 -19.53 -37.26
N GLN A 77 -1.98 -20.11 -38.36
CA GLN A 77 -2.80 -20.73 -39.41
C GLN A 77 -3.19 -22.19 -39.08
N SER A 78 -2.52 -22.81 -38.11
CA SER A 78 -2.84 -24.16 -37.62
C SER A 78 -4.17 -24.22 -36.83
N ASP A 79 -4.65 -25.43 -36.57
CA ASP A 79 -5.94 -25.69 -35.92
C ASP A 79 -5.98 -25.21 -34.44
N VAL A 80 -4.83 -24.92 -33.82
CA VAL A 80 -4.76 -24.32 -32.46
C VAL A 80 -4.77 -22.79 -32.48
N GLY A 81 -4.55 -22.14 -33.62
CA GLY A 81 -4.31 -20.68 -33.70
C GLY A 81 -5.43 -19.84 -33.10
N VAL A 82 -6.69 -20.11 -33.48
CA VAL A 82 -7.88 -19.40 -32.96
C VAL A 82 -8.03 -19.59 -31.45
N SER A 83 -7.81 -20.80 -30.93
CA SER A 83 -7.88 -21.09 -29.49
C SER A 83 -6.78 -20.37 -28.70
N THR A 84 -5.55 -20.37 -29.21
CA THR A 84 -4.40 -19.66 -28.62
C THR A 84 -4.65 -18.16 -28.55
N LEU A 85 -5.13 -17.53 -29.63
CA LEU A 85 -5.47 -16.10 -29.62
C LEU A 85 -6.63 -15.77 -28.68
N LEU A 86 -7.68 -16.61 -28.63
CA LEU A 86 -8.78 -16.46 -27.67
C LEU A 86 -8.33 -16.56 -26.20
N ASN A 87 -7.23 -17.26 -25.93
CA ASN A 87 -6.63 -17.33 -24.60
C ASN A 87 -5.69 -16.15 -24.33
N ARG A 88 -4.87 -15.71 -25.30
CA ARG A 88 -4.05 -14.49 -25.20
C ARG A 88 -4.92 -13.26 -24.93
N LEU A 89 -6.01 -13.08 -25.68
CA LEU A 89 -6.96 -12.00 -25.49
C LEU A 89 -7.67 -12.08 -24.12
N LYS A 90 -7.92 -13.29 -23.58
CA LYS A 90 -8.43 -13.45 -22.21
C LYS A 90 -7.46 -12.86 -21.19
N ALA A 91 -6.16 -13.11 -21.36
CA ALA A 91 -5.12 -12.59 -20.48
C ALA A 91 -5.01 -11.06 -20.58
N SER A 92 -4.98 -10.48 -21.80
CA SER A 92 -4.97 -9.01 -21.97
C SER A 92 -6.16 -8.33 -21.30
N ILE A 93 -7.36 -8.90 -21.42
CA ILE A 93 -8.58 -8.40 -20.78
C ILE A 93 -8.51 -8.53 -19.25
N ALA A 94 -7.90 -9.58 -18.72
CA ALA A 94 -7.66 -9.72 -17.29
C ALA A 94 -6.71 -8.62 -16.78
N SER A 95 -5.53 -8.48 -17.39
CA SER A 95 -4.54 -7.45 -17.02
C SER A 95 -5.12 -6.03 -17.06
N ALA A 96 -5.99 -5.71 -18.03
CA ALA A 96 -6.70 -4.44 -18.09
C ALA A 96 -7.69 -4.23 -16.93
N ARG A 97 -8.39 -5.28 -16.48
CA ARG A 97 -9.29 -5.25 -15.31
C ARG A 97 -8.53 -5.16 -13.99
N ASP A 98 -7.38 -5.83 -13.90
CA ASP A 98 -6.53 -5.83 -12.71
C ASP A 98 -5.92 -4.44 -12.49
N PHE A 99 -5.33 -3.85 -13.54
CA PHE A 99 -4.79 -2.49 -13.48
C PHE A 99 -5.90 -1.43 -13.27
N SER A 100 -7.05 -1.58 -13.94
CA SER A 100 -8.24 -0.76 -13.69
C SER A 100 -8.66 -0.82 -12.21
N SER A 101 -8.70 -2.01 -11.60
CA SER A 101 -9.09 -2.19 -10.19
C SER A 101 -8.06 -1.60 -9.22
N PHE A 102 -6.77 -1.70 -9.54
CA PHE A 102 -5.69 -1.01 -8.83
C PHE A 102 -5.87 0.52 -8.86
N LEU A 103 -6.12 1.10 -10.05
CA LEU A 103 -6.34 2.54 -10.21
C LEU A 103 -7.51 3.04 -9.35
N LYS A 104 -8.64 2.32 -9.33
CA LYS A 104 -9.80 2.64 -8.48
C LYS A 104 -9.41 2.76 -7.00
N ARG A 105 -8.64 1.79 -6.50
CA ARG A 105 -8.23 1.73 -5.08
C ARG A 105 -7.15 2.75 -4.75
N ARG A 106 -6.19 2.99 -5.65
CA ARG A 106 -5.13 4.01 -5.47
C ARG A 106 -5.70 5.43 -5.48
N GLY A 107 -6.71 5.69 -6.32
CA GLY A 107 -7.42 6.98 -6.38
C GLY A 107 -8.19 7.26 -5.09
N ALA A 108 -9.03 6.32 -4.65
CA ALA A 108 -9.81 6.45 -3.41
C ALA A 108 -8.92 6.70 -2.17
N LEU A 109 -7.76 6.06 -2.08
CA LEU A 109 -6.78 6.30 -1.01
C LEU A 109 -6.17 7.72 -1.05
N GLU A 110 -5.97 8.30 -2.22
CA GLU A 110 -5.49 9.69 -2.32
C GLU A 110 -6.60 10.69 -2.00
N GLU A 111 -7.84 10.43 -2.39
CA GLU A 111 -8.99 11.28 -2.05
C GLU A 111 -9.27 11.28 -0.54
N GLU A 112 -9.16 10.12 0.13
CA GLU A 112 -9.27 10.03 1.60
C GLU A 112 -8.15 10.80 2.30
N HIS A 113 -6.90 10.65 1.82
CA HIS A 113 -5.73 11.37 2.34
C HIS A 113 -5.88 12.89 2.16
N ALA A 114 -6.18 13.34 0.93
CA ALA A 114 -6.38 14.75 0.59
C ALA A 114 -7.54 15.38 1.39
N GLY A 115 -8.70 14.72 1.43
CA GLY A 115 -9.86 15.18 2.20
C GLY A 115 -9.54 15.31 3.69
N SER A 116 -8.78 14.37 4.24
CA SER A 116 -8.34 14.40 5.64
C SER A 116 -7.34 15.53 5.92
N LEU A 117 -6.32 15.72 5.07
CA LEU A 117 -5.34 16.79 5.18
C LEU A 117 -6.00 18.18 5.09
N LYS A 118 -6.93 18.36 4.15
CA LYS A 118 -7.68 19.60 3.96
C LYS A 118 -8.60 19.91 5.14
N LYS A 119 -9.27 18.89 5.70
CA LYS A 119 -10.09 19.00 6.92
C LYS A 119 -9.25 19.36 8.14
N LEU A 120 -8.11 18.70 8.35
CA LEU A 120 -7.17 18.99 9.44
C LEU A 120 -6.64 20.43 9.34
N SER A 121 -6.25 20.87 8.15
CA SER A 121 -5.73 22.23 7.92
C SER A 121 -6.76 23.29 8.30
N ARG A 122 -8.01 23.14 7.85
CA ARG A 122 -9.13 24.05 8.18
C ARG A 122 -9.44 24.12 9.67
N LEU A 123 -9.59 22.95 10.33
CA LEU A 123 -9.84 22.90 11.77
C LEU A 123 -8.71 23.53 12.59
N THR A 124 -7.48 23.50 12.07
CA THR A 124 -6.33 24.17 12.70
C THR A 124 -6.39 25.69 12.49
N ILE A 125 -6.68 26.15 11.27
CA ILE A 125 -6.88 27.58 10.95
C ILE A 125 -7.99 28.20 11.81
N ASP A 126 -9.15 27.53 11.93
CA ASP A 126 -10.25 27.97 12.79
C ASP A 126 -9.87 27.98 14.29
N GLY A 127 -8.87 27.18 14.69
CA GLY A 127 -8.24 27.22 16.01
C GLY A 127 -7.37 28.45 16.23
N LEU A 128 -6.52 28.80 15.24
CA LEU A 128 -5.61 29.96 15.28
C LEU A 128 -6.33 31.32 15.23
N ARG A 129 -7.60 31.33 14.83
CA ARG A 129 -8.45 32.54 14.81
C ARG A 129 -9.17 32.81 16.14
N LYS A 130 -8.91 32.02 17.20
CA LYS A 130 -9.50 32.21 18.53
C LYS A 130 -8.70 33.21 19.39
N PRO A 131 -9.37 34.15 20.10
CA PRO A 131 -8.74 35.26 20.84
C PRO A 131 -7.80 34.87 22.00
N GLU A 132 -7.76 33.57 22.33
CA GLU A 132 -6.91 32.96 23.36
C GLU A 132 -5.54 32.51 22.82
N THR A 133 -5.31 32.63 21.51
CA THR A 133 -4.08 32.16 20.83
C THR A 133 -3.12 33.30 20.51
N ARG A 134 -1.83 32.96 20.29
CA ARG A 134 -0.78 33.89 19.85
C ARG A 134 -1.10 34.35 18.43
N HIS A 135 -1.51 35.61 18.26
CA HIS A 135 -2.03 36.18 17.00
C HIS A 135 -1.01 37.01 16.21
N GLU A 136 0.20 37.13 16.72
CA GLU A 136 1.31 37.87 16.14
C GLU A 136 1.97 37.05 14.99
N SER A 137 3.22 37.32 14.59
CA SER A 137 3.81 36.75 13.36
C SER A 137 3.73 35.22 13.27
N TYR A 138 3.80 34.52 14.40
CA TYR A 138 3.55 33.07 14.48
C TYR A 138 2.24 32.62 13.81
N SER A 139 1.11 33.26 14.10
CA SER A 139 -0.19 32.83 13.56
C SER A 139 -0.25 33.01 12.05
N THR A 140 0.17 34.18 11.56
CA THR A 140 0.17 34.51 10.13
C THR A 140 0.99 33.50 9.33
N GLN A 141 2.21 33.18 9.79
CA GLN A 141 3.06 32.24 9.06
C GLN A 141 2.58 30.79 9.18
N PHE A 142 2.01 30.39 10.33
CA PHE A 142 1.45 29.03 10.45
C PHE A 142 0.16 28.87 9.62
N GLU A 143 -0.68 29.90 9.50
CA GLU A 143 -1.82 29.94 8.57
C GLU A 143 -1.36 29.83 7.10
N HIS A 144 -0.28 30.50 6.70
CA HIS A 144 0.33 30.33 5.37
C HIS A 144 0.81 28.88 5.11
N VAL A 145 1.40 28.22 6.12
CA VAL A 145 1.81 26.79 6.01
C VAL A 145 0.59 25.87 5.89
N LEU A 146 -0.49 26.14 6.63
CA LEU A 146 -1.74 25.36 6.53
C LEU A 146 -2.43 25.55 5.17
N HIS A 147 -2.36 26.73 4.55
CA HIS A 147 -2.78 26.92 3.16
C HIS A 147 -1.84 26.28 2.12
N ALA A 148 -0.56 26.03 2.44
CA ALA A 148 0.28 25.17 1.62
C ALA A 148 -0.19 23.70 1.68
N ASN A 149 -0.58 23.22 2.86
CA ASN A 149 -1.17 21.88 3.01
C ASN A 149 -2.52 21.73 2.30
N GLU A 150 -3.38 22.76 2.29
CA GLU A 150 -4.61 22.74 1.46
C GLU A 150 -4.30 22.61 -0.05
N ARG A 151 -3.26 23.29 -0.55
CA ARG A 151 -2.84 23.16 -1.97
C ARG A 151 -2.27 21.78 -2.30
N ILE A 152 -1.53 21.16 -1.37
CA ILE A 152 -1.07 19.76 -1.51
C ILE A 152 -2.27 18.80 -1.56
N ALA A 153 -3.28 19.02 -0.71
CA ALA A 153 -4.52 18.24 -0.75
C ALA A 153 -5.30 18.43 -2.07
N ASP A 154 -5.33 19.64 -2.64
CA ASP A 154 -5.97 19.87 -3.94
C ASP A 154 -5.24 19.16 -5.08
N ASN A 155 -3.92 19.09 -5.07
CA ASN A 155 -3.15 18.24 -6.00
C ASN A 155 -3.51 16.75 -5.83
N GLY A 156 -3.63 16.25 -4.60
CA GLY A 156 -4.03 14.87 -4.30
C GLY A 156 -5.44 14.53 -4.79
N THR A 157 -6.40 15.45 -4.59
CA THR A 157 -7.78 15.32 -5.10
C THR A 157 -7.80 15.25 -6.63
N GLN A 158 -7.06 16.14 -7.31
CA GLN A 158 -6.95 16.13 -8.77
C GLN A 158 -6.34 14.82 -9.30
N PHE A 159 -5.33 14.28 -8.63
CA PHE A 159 -4.73 12.99 -8.97
C PHE A 159 -5.73 11.83 -8.76
N GLY A 160 -6.44 11.79 -7.63
CA GLY A 160 -7.44 10.76 -7.33
C GLY A 160 -8.55 10.70 -8.39
N LEU A 161 -9.16 11.85 -8.71
CA LEU A 161 -10.16 11.97 -9.77
C LEU A 161 -9.62 11.54 -11.14
N ALA A 162 -8.37 11.88 -11.46
CA ALA A 162 -7.74 11.44 -12.69
C ALA A 162 -7.57 9.91 -12.75
N LEU A 163 -7.15 9.26 -11.65
CA LEU A 163 -7.10 7.79 -11.58
C LEU A 163 -8.47 7.14 -11.69
N HIS A 164 -9.52 7.77 -11.14
CA HIS A 164 -10.88 7.28 -11.26
C HIS A 164 -11.38 7.32 -12.71
N ALA A 165 -11.10 8.38 -13.47
CA ALA A 165 -11.39 8.45 -14.89
C ALA A 165 -10.64 7.38 -15.71
N MET A 166 -9.37 7.10 -15.38
CA MET A 166 -8.59 6.03 -16.00
C MET A 166 -9.17 4.64 -15.70
N HIS A 167 -9.62 4.41 -14.47
CA HIS A 167 -10.29 3.16 -14.05
C HIS A 167 -11.51 2.86 -14.92
N GLU A 168 -12.44 3.81 -15.06
CA GLU A 168 -13.68 3.63 -15.82
C GLU A 168 -13.40 3.43 -17.32
N ASN A 169 -12.46 4.18 -17.91
CA ASN A 169 -12.03 4.02 -19.31
C ASN A 169 -11.49 2.60 -19.59
N LEU A 170 -10.59 2.10 -18.75
CA LEU A 170 -10.03 0.74 -18.88
C LEU A 170 -11.09 -0.34 -18.65
N LEU A 171 -12.04 -0.11 -17.73
CA LEU A 171 -13.12 -1.04 -17.46
C LEU A 171 -14.09 -1.12 -18.65
N GLN A 172 -14.44 0.02 -19.25
CA GLN A 172 -15.25 0.08 -20.46
C GLN A 172 -14.57 -0.64 -21.64
N LEU A 173 -13.26 -0.40 -21.84
CA LEU A 173 -12.46 -1.10 -22.85
C LEU A 173 -12.45 -2.62 -22.61
N ALA A 174 -12.11 -3.08 -21.40
CA ALA A 174 -12.04 -4.50 -21.08
C ALA A 174 -13.40 -5.20 -21.27
N ASN A 175 -14.51 -4.51 -21.01
CA ASN A 175 -15.85 -5.02 -21.24
C ASN A 175 -16.23 -5.08 -22.73
N LYS A 176 -15.89 -4.05 -23.54
CA LYS A 176 -15.98 -4.07 -25.01
C LYS A 176 -15.21 -5.28 -25.57
N MET A 177 -13.99 -5.49 -25.10
CA MET A 177 -13.11 -6.56 -25.57
C MET A 177 -13.60 -7.96 -25.19
N ASP A 178 -14.16 -8.15 -24.00
CA ASP A 178 -14.74 -9.44 -23.60
C ASP A 178 -16.01 -9.79 -24.42
N VAL A 179 -16.82 -8.79 -24.81
CA VAL A 179 -17.93 -9.00 -25.75
C VAL A 179 -17.42 -9.40 -27.13
N ASN A 180 -16.47 -8.66 -27.70
CA ASN A 180 -15.87 -8.98 -29.01
C ASN A 180 -15.21 -10.37 -29.00
N ARG A 181 -14.50 -10.72 -27.92
CA ARG A 181 -13.90 -12.03 -27.69
C ARG A 181 -14.95 -13.15 -27.64
N LYS A 182 -16.12 -12.92 -27.01
CA LYS A 182 -17.22 -13.90 -26.99
C LYS A 182 -17.81 -14.12 -28.38
N THR A 183 -17.98 -13.06 -29.17
CA THR A 183 -18.42 -13.13 -30.58
C THR A 183 -17.45 -13.98 -31.42
N TRP A 184 -16.15 -13.67 -31.39
CA TRP A 184 -15.15 -14.43 -32.14
C TRP A 184 -14.93 -15.85 -31.59
N LYS A 185 -15.12 -16.09 -30.28
CA LYS A 185 -15.15 -17.45 -29.73
C LYS A 185 -16.27 -18.27 -30.39
N GLN A 186 -17.48 -17.72 -30.50
CA GLN A 186 -18.59 -18.42 -31.12
C GLN A 186 -18.34 -18.63 -32.62
N GLN A 187 -18.01 -17.56 -33.35
CA GLN A 187 -17.86 -17.62 -34.82
C GLN A 187 -16.70 -18.52 -35.25
N GLY A 188 -15.52 -18.36 -34.65
CA GLY A 188 -14.34 -19.16 -34.97
C GLY A 188 -14.51 -20.64 -34.62
N LEU A 189 -14.85 -20.97 -33.37
CA LEU A 189 -14.96 -22.37 -32.94
C LEU A 189 -16.12 -23.11 -33.58
N THR A 190 -17.19 -22.44 -34.03
CA THR A 190 -18.28 -23.12 -34.75
C THR A 190 -17.79 -23.70 -36.08
N ALA A 191 -16.90 -22.99 -36.79
CA ALA A 191 -16.34 -23.45 -38.06
C ALA A 191 -15.29 -24.57 -37.87
N GLU A 192 -14.42 -24.44 -36.86
CA GLU A 192 -13.46 -25.49 -36.47
C GLU A 192 -14.20 -26.79 -36.08
N ASN A 193 -15.19 -26.71 -35.19
CA ASN A 193 -15.98 -27.87 -34.75
C ASN A 193 -16.72 -28.55 -35.93
N ARG A 194 -17.28 -27.76 -36.86
CA ARG A 194 -17.98 -28.28 -38.05
C ARG A 194 -17.05 -29.12 -38.94
N VAL A 195 -15.78 -28.75 -39.06
CA VAL A 195 -14.79 -29.55 -39.81
C VAL A 195 -14.42 -30.81 -39.03
N GLN A 196 -14.12 -30.71 -37.73
CA GLN A 196 -13.82 -31.88 -36.90
C GLN A 196 -14.94 -32.92 -36.90
N ASP A 197 -16.20 -32.50 -36.85
CA ASP A 197 -17.34 -33.43 -36.85
C ASP A 197 -17.60 -34.03 -38.25
N ALA A 198 -17.30 -33.30 -39.33
CA ALA A 198 -17.31 -33.86 -40.69
C ALA A 198 -16.20 -34.89 -40.90
N GLU A 199 -15.00 -34.65 -40.35
CA GLU A 199 -13.86 -35.59 -40.40
C GLU A 199 -14.15 -36.86 -39.60
N LYS A 200 -14.65 -36.76 -38.36
CA LYS A 200 -15.11 -37.92 -37.55
C LYS A 200 -16.19 -38.75 -38.27
N LEU A 201 -17.09 -38.09 -39.03
CA LEU A 201 -18.10 -38.80 -39.82
C LEU A 201 -17.48 -39.51 -41.04
N ALA A 202 -16.44 -38.94 -41.66
CA ALA A 202 -15.69 -39.60 -42.73
C ALA A 202 -14.87 -40.80 -42.22
N GLU A 203 -14.21 -40.69 -41.08
CA GLU A 203 -13.53 -41.81 -40.40
C GLU A 203 -14.52 -42.94 -40.06
N LYS A 204 -15.68 -42.60 -39.51
CA LYS A 204 -16.74 -43.56 -39.18
C LYS A 204 -17.38 -44.22 -40.42
N ALA A 205 -17.37 -43.54 -41.57
CA ALA A 205 -17.76 -44.15 -42.83
C ALA A 205 -16.66 -45.08 -43.37
N LYS A 206 -15.38 -44.64 -43.31
CA LYS A 206 -14.22 -45.45 -43.68
C LYS A 206 -14.17 -46.77 -42.91
N ALA A 207 -14.31 -46.74 -41.58
CA ALA A 207 -14.26 -47.94 -40.76
C ALA A 207 -15.35 -48.98 -41.12
N LYS A 208 -16.52 -48.56 -41.62
CA LYS A 208 -17.55 -49.47 -42.15
C LYS A 208 -17.17 -50.03 -43.52
N TYR A 209 -16.59 -49.20 -44.38
CA TYR A 209 -16.10 -49.61 -45.69
C TYR A 209 -14.99 -50.65 -45.54
N ASP A 210 -13.97 -50.35 -44.71
CA ASP A 210 -12.86 -51.25 -44.40
C ASP A 210 -13.41 -52.60 -43.86
N GLN A 211 -14.31 -52.56 -42.86
CA GLN A 211 -14.95 -53.77 -42.33
C GLN A 211 -15.73 -54.58 -43.39
N LEU A 212 -16.46 -53.92 -44.29
CA LEU A 212 -17.22 -54.60 -45.34
C LEU A 212 -16.33 -55.14 -46.47
N ALA A 213 -15.15 -54.54 -46.69
CA ALA A 213 -14.13 -55.07 -47.57
C ALA A 213 -13.51 -56.34 -46.97
N ASP A 214 -13.11 -56.31 -45.69
CA ASP A 214 -12.59 -57.47 -44.96
C ASP A 214 -13.62 -58.62 -44.88
N ASP A 215 -14.91 -58.31 -44.70
CA ASP A 215 -15.99 -59.31 -44.71
C ASP A 215 -16.22 -59.90 -46.12
N LEU A 216 -16.07 -59.11 -47.18
CA LEU A 216 -16.20 -59.60 -48.57
C LEU A 216 -15.01 -60.45 -48.99
N ASP A 217 -13.78 -60.07 -48.63
CA ASP A 217 -12.57 -60.80 -48.99
C ASP A 217 -12.48 -62.17 -48.27
N ARG A 218 -12.87 -62.23 -47.00
CA ARG A 218 -13.02 -63.50 -46.26
C ARG A 218 -14.07 -64.43 -46.87
N VAL A 219 -15.15 -63.89 -47.42
CA VAL A 219 -16.16 -64.70 -48.15
C VAL A 219 -15.61 -65.21 -49.49
N LYS A 220 -14.80 -64.42 -50.20
CA LYS A 220 -14.18 -64.81 -51.48
C LYS A 220 -13.03 -65.81 -51.35
N THR A 221 -12.22 -65.69 -50.30
CA THR A 221 -11.14 -66.64 -49.99
C THR A 221 -11.66 -67.95 -49.38
N GLY A 222 -12.95 -68.00 -49.00
CA GLY A 222 -13.58 -69.17 -48.38
C GLY A 222 -13.31 -69.30 -46.87
N ASP A 223 -12.52 -68.41 -46.27
CA ASP A 223 -12.26 -68.37 -44.83
C ASP A 223 -13.47 -67.82 -44.06
N THR A 224 -14.48 -68.67 -43.97
CA THR A 224 -15.67 -68.45 -43.14
C THR A 224 -15.34 -68.70 -41.66
N GLY A 225 -14.50 -67.81 -41.13
CA GLY A 225 -13.82 -67.85 -39.82
C GLY A 225 -14.55 -68.69 -38.76
N ALA A 226 -13.87 -69.77 -38.35
CA ALA A 226 -14.48 -70.97 -37.77
C ALA A 226 -15.49 -70.69 -36.64
N GLY A 227 -16.79 -70.82 -36.96
CA GLY A 227 -17.85 -70.91 -35.93
C GLY A 227 -19.23 -70.36 -36.32
N ARG A 228 -19.35 -69.43 -37.27
CA ARG A 228 -20.65 -68.83 -37.65
C ARG A 228 -21.49 -69.77 -38.53
N LYS A 229 -22.12 -70.78 -37.90
CA LYS A 229 -23.13 -71.64 -38.54
C LYS A 229 -24.29 -70.81 -39.11
N PHE A 230 -24.68 -71.05 -40.36
CA PHE A 230 -25.86 -70.46 -40.99
C PHE A 230 -27.11 -70.73 -40.14
N GLY A 231 -27.78 -69.67 -39.67
CA GLY A 231 -28.81 -69.75 -38.63
C GLY A 231 -30.23 -69.41 -39.09
N LEU A 232 -31.13 -70.40 -39.06
CA LEU A 232 -32.59 -70.31 -38.89
C LEU A 232 -33.46 -69.40 -39.80
N LYS A 233 -32.91 -68.73 -40.81
CA LYS A 233 -33.66 -68.33 -42.01
C LYS A 233 -33.08 -69.00 -43.24
N GLY A 234 -33.95 -69.29 -44.21
CA GLY A 234 -33.66 -70.20 -45.34
C GLY A 234 -32.38 -69.84 -46.10
N PRO A 235 -31.68 -70.85 -46.66
CA PRO A 235 -30.32 -70.68 -47.15
C PRO A 235 -30.28 -69.71 -48.35
N LYS A 236 -29.76 -68.50 -48.12
CA LYS A 236 -29.14 -67.74 -49.20
C LYS A 236 -27.97 -68.56 -49.72
N SER A 237 -27.85 -68.68 -51.04
CA SER A 237 -26.67 -69.28 -51.68
C SER A 237 -25.42 -68.48 -51.29
N ALA A 238 -24.23 -69.12 -51.29
CA ALA A 238 -22.97 -68.42 -51.05
C ALA A 238 -22.82 -67.20 -51.99
N ALA A 239 -23.18 -67.35 -53.27
CA ALA A 239 -23.23 -66.27 -54.25
C ALA A 239 -24.20 -65.14 -53.86
N GLN A 240 -25.35 -65.43 -53.25
CA GLN A 240 -26.29 -64.41 -52.77
C GLN A 240 -25.80 -63.70 -51.50
N HIS A 241 -24.94 -64.34 -50.71
CA HIS A 241 -24.29 -63.71 -49.56
C HIS A 241 -23.14 -62.79 -50.01
N GLU A 242 -22.38 -63.22 -51.01
CA GLU A 242 -21.35 -62.39 -51.68
C GLU A 242 -22.00 -61.17 -52.37
N GLU A 243 -23.08 -61.36 -53.14
CA GLU A 243 -23.83 -60.27 -53.80
C GLU A 243 -24.40 -59.27 -52.78
N ASP A 244 -25.00 -59.77 -51.68
CA ASP A 244 -25.47 -58.95 -50.55
C ASP A 244 -24.33 -58.10 -49.94
N LEU A 245 -23.13 -58.68 -49.78
CA LEU A 245 -21.96 -57.98 -49.23
C LEU A 245 -21.38 -56.98 -50.22
N GLN A 246 -21.23 -57.35 -51.49
CA GLN A 246 -20.75 -56.45 -52.54
C GLN A 246 -21.68 -55.24 -52.70
N ARG A 247 -23.00 -55.43 -52.61
CA ARG A 247 -23.97 -54.33 -52.64
C ARG A 247 -23.91 -53.43 -51.40
N LYS A 248 -23.64 -54.00 -50.22
CA LYS A 248 -23.41 -53.22 -48.98
C LYS A 248 -22.10 -52.43 -49.04
N LEU A 249 -21.03 -53.05 -49.56
CA LEU A 249 -19.73 -52.41 -49.73
C LEU A 249 -19.83 -51.23 -50.71
N GLN A 250 -20.51 -51.39 -51.84
CA GLN A 250 -20.75 -50.30 -52.80
C GLN A 250 -21.57 -49.14 -52.18
N ALA A 251 -22.52 -49.43 -51.29
CA ALA A 251 -23.26 -48.40 -50.57
C ALA A 251 -22.39 -47.69 -49.48
N ALA A 252 -21.50 -48.43 -48.82
CA ALA A 252 -20.56 -47.88 -47.84
C ALA A 252 -19.45 -47.04 -48.50
N ASP A 253 -18.98 -47.43 -49.68
CA ASP A 253 -18.06 -46.69 -50.54
C ASP A 253 -18.66 -45.34 -50.95
N GLN A 254 -19.92 -45.31 -51.39
CA GLN A 254 -20.65 -44.08 -51.71
C GLN A 254 -20.88 -43.18 -50.49
N ASP A 255 -21.22 -43.73 -49.31
CA ASP A 255 -21.31 -42.95 -48.07
C ASP A 255 -19.95 -42.36 -47.68
N TYR A 256 -18.88 -43.16 -47.74
CA TYR A 256 -17.52 -42.73 -47.42
C TYR A 256 -17.03 -41.62 -48.35
N ALA A 257 -17.14 -41.80 -49.67
CA ALA A 257 -16.80 -40.77 -50.66
C ALA A 257 -17.58 -39.47 -50.43
N SER A 258 -18.88 -39.57 -50.12
CA SER A 258 -19.73 -38.42 -49.80
C SER A 258 -19.29 -37.70 -48.50
N LYS A 259 -18.93 -38.44 -47.45
CA LYS A 259 -18.41 -37.84 -46.21
C LYS A 259 -17.05 -37.18 -46.42
N VAL A 260 -16.14 -37.82 -47.16
CA VAL A 260 -14.82 -37.26 -47.51
C VAL A 260 -14.99 -35.96 -48.30
N GLN A 261 -15.85 -35.92 -49.31
CA GLN A 261 -16.13 -34.68 -50.07
C GLN A 261 -16.72 -33.56 -49.18
N THR A 262 -17.57 -33.93 -48.22
CA THR A 262 -18.15 -32.99 -47.24
C THR A 262 -17.12 -32.44 -46.26
N ALA A 263 -16.20 -33.28 -45.78
CA ALA A 263 -15.09 -32.87 -44.92
C ALA A 263 -14.09 -31.98 -45.67
N GLN A 264 -13.67 -32.38 -46.88
CA GLN A 264 -12.74 -31.63 -47.73
C GLN A 264 -13.29 -30.25 -48.11
N SER A 265 -14.57 -30.14 -48.48
CA SER A 265 -15.19 -28.84 -48.80
C SER A 265 -15.25 -27.92 -47.58
N SER A 266 -15.70 -28.45 -46.43
CA SER A 266 -15.75 -27.69 -45.17
C SER A 266 -14.36 -27.24 -44.69
N ARG A 267 -13.35 -28.11 -44.81
CA ARG A 267 -11.94 -27.79 -44.48
C ARG A 267 -11.36 -26.73 -45.42
N LYS A 268 -11.69 -26.77 -46.71
CA LYS A 268 -11.28 -25.74 -47.68
C LYS A 268 -11.91 -24.38 -47.37
N GLU A 269 -13.19 -24.33 -47.02
CA GLU A 269 -13.90 -23.11 -46.59
C GLU A 269 -13.26 -22.51 -45.32
N LEU A 270 -12.99 -23.35 -44.31
CA LEU A 270 -12.36 -22.96 -43.05
C LEU A 270 -10.97 -22.35 -43.26
N VAL A 271 -10.08 -23.04 -43.98
CA VAL A 271 -8.69 -22.62 -44.18
C VAL A 271 -8.57 -21.41 -45.10
N ALA A 272 -9.39 -21.31 -46.15
CA ALA A 272 -9.32 -20.21 -47.11
C ALA A 272 -9.96 -18.91 -46.60
N THR A 273 -11.00 -18.99 -45.77
CA THR A 273 -11.84 -17.84 -45.40
C THR A 273 -11.92 -17.63 -43.89
N THR A 274 -12.52 -18.57 -43.16
CA THR A 274 -12.99 -18.31 -41.79
C THR A 274 -11.84 -18.21 -40.78
N ARG A 275 -10.83 -19.08 -40.89
CA ARG A 275 -9.67 -19.07 -39.98
C ARG A 275 -8.80 -17.82 -40.18
N PRO A 276 -8.38 -17.42 -41.41
CA PRO A 276 -7.67 -16.16 -41.61
C PRO A 276 -8.43 -14.94 -41.08
N GLN A 277 -9.75 -14.87 -41.30
CA GLN A 277 -10.58 -13.76 -40.83
C GLN A 277 -10.63 -13.69 -39.29
N ALA A 278 -10.86 -14.82 -38.62
CA ALA A 278 -10.89 -14.89 -37.15
C ALA A 278 -9.52 -14.60 -36.53
N VAL A 279 -8.43 -15.10 -37.14
CA VAL A 279 -7.05 -14.85 -36.69
C VAL A 279 -6.70 -13.36 -36.79
N ALA A 280 -6.99 -12.71 -37.92
CA ALA A 280 -6.75 -11.28 -38.10
C ALA A 280 -7.52 -10.44 -37.07
N ALA A 281 -8.84 -10.66 -36.95
CA ALA A 281 -9.67 -9.90 -36.02
C ALA A 281 -9.26 -10.11 -34.55
N LEU A 282 -8.87 -11.32 -34.15
CA LEU A 282 -8.38 -11.58 -32.80
C LEU A 282 -7.00 -10.95 -32.54
N LEU A 283 -6.08 -10.96 -33.51
CA LEU A 283 -4.79 -10.26 -33.40
C LEU A 283 -4.98 -8.76 -33.21
N ASP A 284 -5.90 -8.13 -33.94
CA ASP A 284 -6.12 -6.69 -33.86
C ASP A 284 -6.81 -6.29 -32.54
N LEU A 285 -7.74 -7.10 -32.02
CA LEU A 285 -8.30 -6.92 -30.67
C LEU A 285 -7.24 -7.07 -29.56
N ILE A 286 -6.27 -7.99 -29.72
CA ILE A 286 -5.14 -8.13 -28.79
C ILE A 286 -4.27 -6.88 -28.82
N LYS A 287 -3.89 -6.40 -30.02
CA LYS A 287 -3.10 -5.17 -30.18
C LYS A 287 -3.81 -3.95 -29.60
N GLU A 288 -5.10 -3.77 -29.87
CA GLU A 288 -5.91 -2.66 -29.32
C GLU A 288 -5.91 -2.71 -27.78
N THR A 289 -6.10 -3.89 -27.19
CA THR A 289 -6.11 -4.07 -25.73
C THR A 289 -4.73 -3.82 -25.10
N ASP A 290 -3.68 -4.43 -25.65
CA ASP A 290 -2.32 -4.36 -25.12
C ASP A 290 -1.73 -2.93 -25.25
N ALA A 291 -1.98 -2.25 -26.38
CA ALA A 291 -1.52 -0.89 -26.60
C ALA A 291 -2.24 0.12 -25.69
N ALA A 292 -3.56 0.02 -25.55
CA ALA A 292 -4.33 0.90 -24.68
C ALA A 292 -3.98 0.72 -23.18
N LEU A 293 -3.74 -0.53 -22.75
CA LEU A 293 -3.22 -0.81 -21.41
C LEU A 293 -1.84 -0.16 -21.19
N THR A 294 -0.93 -0.30 -22.17
CA THR A 294 0.40 0.31 -22.11
C THR A 294 0.32 1.85 -22.04
N MET A 295 -0.56 2.47 -22.83
CA MET A 295 -0.78 3.91 -22.85
C MET A 295 -1.32 4.43 -21.51
N GLU A 296 -2.30 3.76 -20.90
CA GLU A 296 -2.82 4.16 -19.59
C GLU A 296 -1.80 3.90 -18.46
N MET A 297 -0.90 2.92 -18.59
CA MET A 297 0.25 2.75 -17.67
C MET A 297 1.27 3.90 -17.79
N GLN A 298 1.57 4.37 -19.01
CA GLN A 298 2.44 5.53 -19.25
C GLN A 298 1.84 6.82 -18.66
N LYS A 299 0.53 7.01 -18.88
CA LYS A 299 -0.25 8.12 -18.31
C LYS A 299 -0.29 8.08 -16.78
N TYR A 300 -0.38 6.89 -16.18
CA TYR A 300 -0.28 6.71 -14.73
C TYR A 300 1.09 7.17 -14.20
N ALA A 301 2.19 6.79 -14.86
CA ALA A 301 3.53 7.24 -14.46
C ALA A 301 3.63 8.78 -14.50
N SER A 302 3.24 9.40 -15.62
CA SER A 302 3.23 10.87 -15.77
C SER A 302 2.35 11.59 -14.74
N PHE A 303 1.22 11.01 -14.34
CA PHE A 303 0.38 11.58 -13.28
C PHE A 303 1.03 11.49 -11.89
N ASN A 304 1.82 10.45 -11.59
CA ASN A 304 2.57 10.38 -10.33
C ASN A 304 3.72 11.40 -10.31
N GLU A 305 4.46 11.53 -11.42
CA GLU A 305 5.49 12.58 -11.60
C GLU A 305 4.88 13.97 -11.39
N LYS A 306 3.74 14.26 -12.05
CA LYS A 306 3.01 15.53 -11.92
C LYS A 306 2.55 15.80 -10.48
N LEU A 307 2.06 14.80 -9.75
CA LEU A 307 1.68 14.95 -8.34
C LEU A 307 2.89 15.33 -7.47
N VAL A 308 4.02 14.64 -7.62
CA VAL A 308 5.24 14.90 -6.85
C VAL A 308 5.83 16.28 -7.20
N VAL A 309 5.92 16.64 -8.48
CA VAL A 309 6.43 17.95 -8.93
C VAL A 309 5.53 19.09 -8.45
N ASN A 310 4.21 18.96 -8.57
CA ASN A 310 3.27 19.99 -8.10
C ASN A 310 3.35 20.18 -6.58
N ASN A 311 3.48 19.10 -5.80
CA ASN A 311 3.67 19.19 -4.36
C ASN A 311 5.02 19.83 -3.99
N GLY A 312 6.10 19.51 -4.73
CA GLY A 312 7.40 20.17 -4.61
C GLY A 312 7.32 21.68 -4.84
N GLN A 313 6.60 22.12 -5.89
CA GLN A 313 6.37 23.54 -6.19
C GLN A 313 5.46 24.25 -5.17
N VAL A 314 4.65 23.53 -4.38
CA VAL A 314 3.90 24.12 -3.26
C VAL A 314 4.78 24.32 -2.03
N VAL A 315 5.70 23.39 -1.75
CA VAL A 315 6.61 23.44 -0.57
C VAL A 315 7.78 24.40 -0.80
N SER A 316 8.39 24.36 -1.98
CA SER A 316 9.55 25.18 -2.38
C SER A 316 9.35 25.74 -3.79
N PRO A 317 8.52 26.78 -3.95
CA PRO A 317 8.24 27.40 -5.25
C PRO A 317 9.52 27.91 -5.92
N GLN A 318 9.72 27.61 -7.20
CA GLN A 318 10.84 28.13 -7.98
C GLN A 318 10.42 29.27 -8.93
N PRO A 319 11.30 30.25 -9.19
CA PRO A 319 11.02 31.30 -10.18
C PRO A 319 10.98 30.72 -11.60
N LEU A 320 9.92 31.03 -12.34
CA LEU A 320 9.82 30.67 -13.76
C LEU A 320 10.90 31.39 -14.57
N LYS A 321 11.66 30.65 -15.38
CA LYS A 321 12.70 31.23 -16.26
C LYS A 321 12.06 32.27 -17.19
N GLY A 322 12.53 33.53 -17.10
CA GLY A 322 12.01 34.66 -17.87
C GLY A 322 10.88 35.45 -17.20
N SER A 323 10.38 35.04 -16.03
CA SER A 323 9.42 35.83 -15.26
C SER A 323 10.11 36.83 -14.34
N SER A 324 9.58 38.05 -14.25
CA SER A 324 9.97 39.07 -13.27
C SER A 324 9.19 38.97 -11.94
N VAL A 325 8.18 38.10 -11.87
CA VAL A 325 7.36 37.90 -10.67
C VAL A 325 8.13 37.06 -9.65
N GLN A 326 8.37 37.63 -8.47
CA GLN A 326 8.96 36.90 -7.35
C GLN A 326 8.04 35.72 -6.96
N PRO A 327 8.59 34.50 -6.80
CA PRO A 327 7.79 33.35 -6.36
C PRO A 327 7.31 33.55 -4.91
N PRO A 328 6.18 32.95 -4.51
CA PRO A 328 5.78 32.94 -3.11
C PRO A 328 6.84 32.25 -2.23
N PRO A 329 6.99 32.64 -0.96
CA PRO A 329 8.00 32.07 -0.07
C PRO A 329 7.79 30.57 0.14
N SER A 330 8.90 29.83 0.29
CA SER A 330 8.85 28.42 0.65
C SER A 330 8.31 28.22 2.07
N VAL A 331 7.80 27.02 2.36
CA VAL A 331 7.32 26.64 3.70
C VAL A 331 8.38 26.88 4.78
N ASN A 332 9.66 26.63 4.45
CA ASN A 332 10.78 26.89 5.35
C ASN A 332 11.01 28.40 5.56
N HIS A 333 10.97 29.21 4.49
CA HIS A 333 11.12 30.66 4.59
C HIS A 333 9.97 31.34 5.37
N LEU A 334 8.73 30.84 5.23
CA LEU A 334 7.60 31.28 6.06
C LEU A 334 7.88 31.09 7.56
N ILE A 335 8.42 29.94 7.95
CA ILE A 335 8.77 29.64 9.35
C ILE A 335 9.92 30.55 9.84
N TYR A 336 10.93 30.82 9.00
CA TYR A 336 12.01 31.76 9.34
C TYR A 336 11.56 33.22 9.52
N GLN A 337 10.37 33.61 9.03
CA GLN A 337 9.82 34.96 9.24
C GLN A 337 9.10 35.14 10.59
N ILE A 338 9.04 34.12 11.45
CA ILE A 338 8.45 34.23 12.80
C ILE A 338 9.43 34.94 13.74
N ASN A 339 9.04 36.09 14.29
CA ASN A 339 9.89 36.90 15.17
C ASN A 339 9.31 36.94 16.60
N ASN A 340 9.86 36.12 17.49
CA ASN A 340 9.40 36.00 18.88
C ASN A 340 9.62 37.28 19.72
N GLU A 341 10.69 38.04 19.46
CA GLU A 341 11.02 39.27 20.19
C GLU A 341 10.05 40.39 19.82
N LYS A 342 9.85 40.61 18.52
CA LYS A 342 8.88 41.58 18.00
C LYS A 342 7.45 41.26 18.45
N ASP A 343 7.04 39.99 18.37
CA ASP A 343 5.72 39.54 18.82
C ASP A 343 5.50 39.84 20.32
N PHE A 344 6.53 39.64 21.16
CA PHE A 344 6.49 39.95 22.58
C PHE A 344 6.41 41.46 22.85
N ASP A 345 7.22 42.27 22.16
CA ASP A 345 7.18 43.73 22.28
C ASP A 345 5.82 44.31 21.87
N GLU A 346 5.26 43.86 20.74
CA GLU A 346 3.92 44.27 20.29
C GLU A 346 2.83 43.86 21.29
N TYR A 347 2.93 42.66 21.90
CA TYR A 347 2.03 42.22 22.95
C TYR A 347 2.13 43.07 24.23
N VAL A 348 3.34 43.39 24.70
CA VAL A 348 3.54 44.22 25.90
C VAL A 348 3.09 45.66 25.65
N LEU A 349 3.40 46.24 24.48
CA LEU A 349 2.99 47.60 24.11
C LEU A 349 1.46 47.73 23.99
N LYS A 350 0.76 46.69 23.50
CA LYS A 350 -0.72 46.60 23.51
C LYS A 350 -1.33 46.70 24.93
N HIS A 351 -0.54 46.43 25.97
CA HIS A 351 -0.93 46.60 27.37
C HIS A 351 -0.38 47.88 28.04
N ALA A 352 0.49 48.66 27.38
CA ALA A 352 1.10 49.85 27.95
C ALA A 352 0.08 50.92 28.40
N ALA A 353 -1.05 51.07 27.70
CA ALA A 353 -2.14 51.97 28.09
C ALA A 353 -2.85 51.57 29.41
N LYS A 354 -2.57 50.37 29.95
CA LYS A 354 -3.06 49.88 31.25
C LYS A 354 -1.98 49.95 32.34
N ALA A 355 -0.73 50.29 32.00
CA ALA A 355 0.35 50.43 32.95
C ALA A 355 0.24 51.80 33.68
N PRO A 356 0.16 51.84 35.02
CA PRO A 356 0.15 53.10 35.74
C PRO A 356 1.52 53.78 35.62
N LEU A 357 1.57 54.89 34.89
CA LEU A 357 2.75 55.76 34.78
C LEU A 357 3.10 56.33 36.15
N VAL A 358 4.09 55.71 36.81
CA VAL A 358 4.55 55.99 38.17
C VAL A 358 3.49 55.67 39.24
N LYS A 359 3.74 54.63 40.04
CA LYS A 359 3.18 54.57 41.40
C LYS A 359 3.84 55.69 42.20
N SER A 360 3.07 56.67 42.66
CA SER A 360 3.59 57.77 43.49
C SER A 360 4.42 57.24 44.65
N GLU A 361 5.60 57.82 44.86
CA GLU A 361 6.49 57.43 45.95
C GLU A 361 5.77 57.60 47.30
N LEU A 362 5.87 56.57 48.16
CA LEU A 362 5.11 56.49 49.42
C LEU A 362 5.71 57.41 50.48
N GLN A 363 5.44 58.72 50.37
CA GLN A 363 5.86 59.70 51.36
C GLN A 363 5.17 59.45 52.70
N TYR A 364 5.97 59.17 53.74
CA TYR A 364 5.51 59.13 55.12
C TYR A 364 5.20 60.55 55.61
N VAL A 365 3.92 60.94 55.57
CA VAL A 365 3.45 62.18 56.21
C VAL A 365 3.09 61.88 57.66
N LYS A 366 3.92 62.37 58.59
CA LYS A 366 3.72 62.20 60.04
C LYS A 366 2.45 62.94 60.49
N HIS A 367 1.56 62.26 61.22
CA HIS A 367 0.32 62.87 61.71
C HIS A 367 0.61 64.07 62.64
N PRO A 368 -0.12 65.21 62.55
CA PRO A 368 0.21 66.44 63.27
C PRO A 368 0.33 66.31 64.79
N THR A 369 -0.41 65.39 65.42
CA THR A 369 -0.32 65.11 66.87
C THR A 369 1.01 64.50 67.32
N LEU A 370 1.87 64.09 66.38
CA LEU A 370 3.22 63.58 66.63
C LEU A 370 4.32 64.52 66.08
N ALA A 371 3.96 65.71 65.61
CA ALA A 371 4.91 66.76 65.26
C ALA A 371 5.31 67.54 66.53
N SER A 372 6.60 67.58 66.84
CA SER A 372 7.13 68.36 67.96
C SER A 372 7.02 69.86 67.65
N ALA A 373 6.28 70.59 68.48
CA ALA A 373 6.01 72.01 68.25
C ALA A 373 7.25 72.89 68.48
N GLN A 374 7.69 73.64 67.46
CA GLN A 374 8.62 74.76 67.62
C GLN A 374 8.41 75.85 66.53
N SER A 375 7.90 77.00 66.98
CA SER A 375 8.11 78.37 66.48
C SER A 375 8.25 78.68 64.97
N HIS A 376 7.21 79.32 64.44
CA HIS A 376 7.24 80.38 63.39
C HIS A 376 8.04 81.64 63.83
N PRO A 377 8.18 82.72 62.99
CA PRO A 377 8.36 82.81 61.52
C PRO A 377 9.43 83.84 61.06
N THR A 378 9.71 83.92 59.74
CA THR A 378 10.14 85.18 59.07
C THR A 378 9.59 85.27 57.63
N PRO A 379 9.03 86.43 57.19
CA PRO A 379 8.47 86.64 55.83
C PRO A 379 9.50 87.25 54.83
N PRO A 380 9.14 87.53 53.55
CA PRO A 380 10.07 87.36 52.41
C PRO A 380 10.61 88.68 51.80
N PRO A 381 11.30 88.59 50.65
CA PRO A 381 10.98 89.53 49.57
C PRO A 381 10.81 88.92 48.16
N ALA A 382 9.90 89.55 47.42
CA ALA A 382 9.87 89.78 45.96
C ALA A 382 10.22 88.66 44.95
N ALA A 383 9.28 88.39 44.04
CA ALA A 383 9.49 87.58 42.84
C ALA A 383 9.97 88.41 41.64
N SER A 384 10.65 87.76 40.69
CA SER A 384 10.47 88.03 39.25
C SER A 384 10.93 86.83 38.40
N GLY A 385 10.35 86.67 37.21
CA GLY A 385 10.65 85.54 36.31
C GLY A 385 12.09 85.57 35.76
N GLY A 386 12.64 84.48 35.27
CA GLY A 386 11.98 83.28 34.75
C GLY A 386 12.21 83.19 33.24
N ARG A 387 13.03 82.22 32.80
CA ARG A 387 13.37 82.04 31.38
C ARG A 387 13.34 80.55 31.00
N ARG A 388 12.58 80.25 29.94
CA ARG A 388 12.65 78.97 29.21
C ARG A 388 13.93 78.94 28.36
N THR A 389 14.53 77.76 28.19
CA THR A 389 15.21 77.22 26.98
C THR A 389 15.86 75.89 27.43
N SER A 390 15.37 74.71 27.06
CA SER A 390 15.35 74.02 25.75
C SER A 390 16.64 73.23 25.45
N LEU A 391 16.48 71.89 25.40
CA LEU A 391 17.17 70.92 24.52
C LEU A 391 18.60 71.24 24.02
N GLN A 392 19.58 70.40 24.38
CA GLN A 392 20.17 69.48 23.37
C GLN A 392 21.01 68.34 23.99
N MET A 393 21.46 67.43 23.13
CA MET A 393 22.23 66.21 23.45
C MET A 393 23.73 66.50 23.57
N GLN A 394 24.49 65.67 24.30
CA GLN A 394 25.51 64.79 23.68
C GLN A 394 26.07 63.71 24.62
N SER A 395 27.04 62.93 24.13
CA SER A 395 27.36 61.55 24.50
C SER A 395 28.73 61.35 25.19
N GLN A 396 28.85 60.24 25.92
CA GLN A 396 30.11 59.56 26.37
C GLN A 396 31.00 60.31 27.39
N PRO A 397 31.98 59.62 28.04
CA PRO A 397 31.96 58.25 28.58
C PRO A 397 32.43 58.19 30.07
N PRO A 398 32.30 57.05 30.78
CA PRO A 398 32.86 56.89 32.13
C PRO A 398 34.36 56.52 32.13
N PRO A 399 35.20 57.06 33.04
CA PRO A 399 36.57 56.60 33.28
C PRO A 399 36.62 55.40 34.25
N ALA A 400 37.71 54.62 34.22
CA ALA A 400 37.91 53.45 35.07
C ALA A 400 39.26 53.47 35.82
N PHE A 401 39.25 53.02 37.09
CA PHE A 401 40.40 52.67 37.96
C PHE A 401 39.84 51.85 39.15
N SER A 402 40.50 50.87 39.78
CA SER A 402 41.54 49.91 39.37
C SER A 402 41.60 48.77 40.40
N LEU A 403 42.12 47.59 40.02
CA LEU A 403 42.33 46.43 40.93
C LEU A 403 43.55 46.62 41.84
N PRO A 404 43.72 45.77 42.88
CA PRO A 404 44.75 44.74 42.74
C PRO A 404 44.34 43.30 43.11
N GLN A 405 44.93 42.41 42.34
CA GLN A 405 44.82 40.95 42.22
C GLN A 405 45.62 40.17 43.28
N ALA A 406 45.16 38.96 43.64
CA ALA A 406 46.02 37.82 44.05
C ALA A 406 45.27 36.47 43.93
N GLU A 407 45.98 35.43 43.51
CA GLU A 407 45.54 34.01 43.36
C GLU A 407 46.40 33.11 44.31
N PRO A 408 46.18 31.78 44.51
CA PRO A 408 45.79 30.77 43.50
C PRO A 408 44.82 29.63 43.94
N GLN A 409 44.51 28.72 42.99
CA GLN A 409 43.78 27.45 43.18
C GLN A 409 44.60 26.37 43.94
N PRO A 410 43.99 25.27 44.47
CA PRO A 410 43.60 24.11 43.66
C PRO A 410 42.24 23.46 44.00
N ALA A 411 41.87 22.40 43.27
CA ALA A 411 40.66 21.56 43.43
C ALA A 411 41.05 20.08 43.74
N PRO A 412 40.18 19.06 43.64
CA PRO A 412 38.86 18.80 44.28
C PRO A 412 38.85 17.46 45.08
N SER A 413 37.65 16.87 45.36
CA SER A 413 37.34 15.54 45.96
C SER A 413 37.59 15.40 47.49
N PHE A 414 36.85 14.62 48.30
CA PHE A 414 36.10 13.35 48.09
C PHE A 414 34.72 13.28 48.83
N HIS A 415 34.06 12.11 48.79
CA HIS A 415 32.74 11.78 49.37
C HIS A 415 32.74 11.44 50.88
N THR A 416 31.60 11.67 51.55
CA THR A 416 30.76 10.77 52.41
C THR A 416 29.83 11.66 53.27
N ASP A 417 28.50 11.67 53.15
CA ASP A 417 27.48 10.64 53.50
C ASP A 417 27.00 10.72 54.98
N SER A 418 25.80 10.18 55.26
CA SER A 418 25.12 9.99 56.57
C SER A 418 24.18 11.09 57.15
N THR A 419 22.89 10.70 57.25
CA THR A 419 21.93 10.88 58.37
C THR A 419 21.33 12.26 58.77
N GLN A 420 19.98 12.32 58.72
CA GLN A 420 18.98 12.70 59.77
C GLN A 420 19.33 13.77 60.86
N PRO A 421 18.34 14.62 61.28
CA PRO A 421 17.22 14.13 62.11
C PRO A 421 15.86 14.89 62.01
N ALA A 422 14.90 14.46 62.83
CA ALA A 422 13.66 15.15 63.25
C ALA A 422 13.72 15.40 64.79
N PRO A 423 12.64 15.67 65.57
CA PRO A 423 11.26 16.12 65.29
C PRO A 423 10.79 17.32 66.18
N TYR A 424 9.51 17.74 66.10
CA TYR A 424 8.52 17.83 67.22
C TYR A 424 7.20 18.55 66.80
N SER A 425 6.15 18.52 67.64
CA SER A 425 4.73 18.68 67.23
C SER A 425 3.87 19.57 68.17
N GLY A 426 2.69 20.05 67.71
CA GLY A 426 1.71 20.74 68.57
C GLY A 426 0.28 21.01 67.99
N TYR A 427 -0.71 20.28 68.55
CA TYR A 427 -2.18 20.45 68.72
C TYR A 427 -2.90 21.82 68.44
N ALA A 428 -4.23 21.96 68.21
CA ALA A 428 -5.43 21.07 68.20
C ALA A 428 -6.69 21.69 67.48
N GLN A 429 -7.84 20.99 67.44
CA GLN A 429 -9.18 21.39 66.92
C GLN A 429 -10.27 21.59 68.02
N PRO A 430 -11.44 22.20 67.74
CA PRO A 430 -12.75 21.47 67.66
C PRO A 430 -13.81 22.12 66.66
N PRO A 431 -15.15 21.86 66.69
CA PRO A 431 -15.87 20.65 66.21
C PRO A 431 -17.08 20.93 65.22
N GLN A 432 -17.97 19.95 64.98
CA GLN A 432 -19.03 19.88 63.93
C GLN A 432 -20.51 20.14 64.39
N GLN A 433 -21.47 20.24 63.44
CA GLN A 433 -22.93 19.93 63.60
C GLN A 433 -23.64 19.55 62.26
N GLN A 434 -24.94 19.17 62.26
CA GLN A 434 -25.63 18.37 61.19
C GLN A 434 -27.10 18.79 60.84
N PHE A 435 -27.70 18.11 59.82
CA PHE A 435 -29.14 17.99 59.42
C PHE A 435 -29.77 19.12 58.54
N PRO A 436 -30.95 18.91 57.88
CA PRO A 436 -31.43 17.76 57.06
C PRO A 436 -32.11 18.19 55.71
N PRO A 437 -32.58 17.25 54.84
CA PRO A 437 -33.38 17.54 53.64
C PRO A 437 -34.92 17.38 53.82
N SER A 438 -35.73 17.95 52.90
CA SER A 438 -37.21 18.04 53.01
C SER A 438 -37.99 17.43 51.82
N GLN A 439 -39.26 17.06 52.05
CA GLN A 439 -40.22 16.48 51.08
C GLN A 439 -41.44 17.39 50.83
N ALA A 440 -42.17 17.19 49.70
CA ALA A 440 -43.57 17.62 49.50
C ALA A 440 -44.28 16.77 48.40
N PRO A 441 -45.65 16.63 48.39
CA PRO A 441 -46.31 15.44 47.81
C PRO A 441 -47.44 15.75 46.77
N PRO A 442 -48.62 15.05 46.64
CA PRO A 442 -48.96 14.33 45.39
C PRO A 442 -50.43 14.55 44.84
N HIS A 443 -50.98 13.54 44.13
CA HIS A 443 -52.34 13.39 43.52
C HIS A 443 -52.52 13.92 42.07
N SER A 444 -53.37 13.36 41.17
CA SER A 444 -53.96 12.00 41.02
C SER A 444 -54.73 11.83 39.68
N SER A 445 -55.09 10.58 39.32
CA SER A 445 -56.09 10.13 38.32
C SER A 445 -55.69 9.95 36.83
N ALA A 446 -56.51 9.16 36.13
CA ALA A 446 -56.43 8.61 34.76
C ALA A 446 -57.91 8.45 34.25
N PRO A 447 -58.28 7.87 33.07
CA PRO A 447 -57.50 7.12 32.07
C PRO A 447 -57.80 7.50 30.58
N TYR A 448 -57.17 6.79 29.62
CA TYR A 448 -57.84 6.06 28.51
C TYR A 448 -56.81 5.35 27.59
N SER A 449 -57.24 4.29 26.90
CA SER A 449 -56.51 3.52 25.85
C SER A 449 -57.56 2.98 24.85
N PRO A 450 -57.21 2.61 23.59
CA PRO A 450 -56.43 1.40 23.22
C PRO A 450 -55.45 1.69 22.03
N THR A 451 -54.71 0.81 21.33
CA THR A 451 -54.21 -0.61 21.41
C THR A 451 -53.03 -0.71 20.40
N GLY A 452 -52.15 -1.72 20.39
CA GLY A 452 -51.95 -2.85 21.31
C GLY A 452 -51.06 -3.95 20.69
N GLN A 453 -50.56 -4.88 21.54
CA GLN A 453 -49.89 -6.16 21.22
C GLN A 453 -48.52 -6.09 20.47
N ASN A 454 -47.50 -6.90 20.80
CA ASN A 454 -47.45 -8.15 21.59
C ASN A 454 -46.30 -8.21 22.63
N HIS A 455 -46.39 -9.20 23.53
CA HIS A 455 -45.37 -9.63 24.50
C HIS A 455 -44.20 -10.41 23.82
N TYR A 456 -43.02 -10.70 24.42
CA TYR A 456 -42.75 -11.09 25.81
C TYR A 456 -41.39 -10.64 26.41
N SER A 457 -41.46 -10.19 27.66
CA SER A 457 -40.61 -10.46 28.84
C SER A 457 -39.09 -10.67 28.75
N GLN A 458 -38.33 -9.74 29.37
CA GLN A 458 -37.16 -10.03 30.23
C GLN A 458 -37.61 -10.21 31.70
N PRO A 459 -36.81 -10.87 32.58
CA PRO A 459 -35.90 -10.15 33.51
C PRO A 459 -34.57 -10.94 33.80
N ASP A 460 -33.54 -10.48 34.53
CA ASP A 460 -33.21 -9.16 35.12
C ASP A 460 -31.67 -8.95 35.21
N TYR A 461 -31.21 -7.78 35.68
CA TYR A 461 -29.81 -7.31 35.60
C TYR A 461 -28.85 -7.75 36.73
N ALA A 462 -27.55 -7.66 36.43
CA ALA A 462 -26.54 -7.10 37.34
C ALA A 462 -25.57 -6.17 36.57
N ARG A 463 -25.31 -4.95 37.06
CA ARG A 463 -24.40 -3.97 36.43
C ARG A 463 -23.43 -3.38 37.45
N GLY A 464 -22.12 -3.61 37.24
CA GLY A 464 -21.01 -3.00 37.99
C GLY A 464 -20.30 -1.89 37.18
N PRO A 465 -19.47 -1.05 37.82
CA PRO A 465 -19.02 0.23 37.26
C PRO A 465 -17.79 0.14 36.34
N ALA A 466 -17.59 1.20 35.54
CA ALA A 466 -16.54 1.28 34.53
C ALA A 466 -15.24 1.94 35.04
N GLY A 467 -14.10 1.53 34.47
CA GLY A 467 -12.79 2.15 34.60
C GLY A 467 -12.20 2.45 33.21
N GLN A 468 -11.50 3.58 33.09
CA GLN A 468 -11.07 4.20 31.81
C GLN A 468 -10.13 3.34 30.95
N ALA A 469 -10.33 3.36 29.63
CA ALA A 469 -9.31 3.07 28.63
C ALA A 469 -9.55 3.91 27.36
N THR A 470 -8.48 4.36 26.70
CA THR A 470 -8.53 5.30 25.56
C THR A 470 -8.80 4.61 24.22
N ALA A 471 -9.73 5.16 23.45
CA ALA A 471 -10.03 4.67 22.09
C ALA A 471 -9.12 5.33 21.03
N GLN A 472 -8.27 4.53 20.39
CA GLN A 472 -7.71 4.87 19.07
C GLN A 472 -8.71 4.45 18.00
N GLN A 473 -9.07 5.36 17.08
CA GLN A 473 -10.10 5.10 16.08
C GLN A 473 -9.51 4.47 14.82
N SER A 474 -9.81 3.19 14.59
CA SER A 474 -9.57 2.50 13.32
C SER A 474 -10.91 2.22 12.62
N SER A 475 -11.14 2.81 11.45
CA SER A 475 -12.37 2.62 10.67
C SER A 475 -12.49 1.19 10.12
N GLY A 476 -13.29 0.35 10.79
CA GLY A 476 -13.41 -1.07 10.46
C GLY A 476 -14.50 -1.40 9.44
N ILE A 477 -14.14 -2.19 8.42
CA ILE A 477 -15.10 -3.03 7.70
C ILE A 477 -15.31 -4.30 8.53
N LEU A 478 -16.55 -4.57 8.93
CA LEU A 478 -16.89 -5.64 9.88
C LEU A 478 -16.93 -7.02 9.20
N TYR A 479 -15.95 -7.86 9.52
CA TYR A 479 -16.12 -9.32 9.46
C TYR A 479 -16.36 -9.84 10.88
N ASN A 480 -17.62 -10.22 11.16
CA ASN A 480 -18.02 -10.75 12.45
C ASN A 480 -17.64 -12.24 12.55
N ASN A 481 -16.65 -12.57 13.38
CA ASN A 481 -16.37 -13.94 13.80
C ASN A 481 -16.31 -14.03 15.34
N SER A 482 -17.45 -13.77 15.99
CA SER A 482 -17.59 -13.68 17.46
C SER A 482 -17.68 -15.06 18.16
N GLN A 483 -16.82 -16.00 17.78
CA GLN A 483 -16.57 -17.24 18.54
C GLN A 483 -15.14 -17.26 19.05
N PRO A 484 -14.88 -17.72 20.28
CA PRO A 484 -13.51 -17.84 20.78
C PRO A 484 -12.72 -18.86 19.93
N PRO A 485 -11.41 -18.64 19.72
CA PRO A 485 -10.56 -19.53 18.94
C PRO A 485 -10.58 -20.95 19.53
N VAL A 486 -10.84 -21.94 18.67
CA VAL A 486 -11.05 -23.34 19.09
C VAL A 486 -9.73 -24.03 19.48
N ASN A 487 -8.61 -23.56 18.92
CA ASN A 487 -7.27 -23.98 19.30
C ASN A 487 -6.30 -22.79 19.13
N PRO A 488 -6.24 -21.85 20.09
CA PRO A 488 -5.42 -20.64 19.94
C PRO A 488 -3.93 -20.98 19.78
N VAL A 489 -3.27 -20.31 18.84
CA VAL A 489 -1.83 -20.42 18.59
C VAL A 489 -1.14 -19.09 18.90
N PHE A 490 -1.77 -17.98 18.55
CA PHE A 490 -1.27 -16.63 18.83
C PHE A 490 -1.64 -16.19 20.26
N GLY A 491 -0.71 -15.53 20.95
CA GLY A 491 -0.91 -15.09 22.34
C GLY A 491 -0.58 -16.13 23.42
N LEU A 492 -0.16 -17.34 23.04
CA LEU A 492 0.41 -18.34 23.96
C LEU A 492 1.93 -18.21 24.08
N THR A 493 2.51 -18.76 25.14
CA THR A 493 3.99 -18.87 25.25
C THR A 493 4.52 -20.01 24.37
N LEU A 494 5.80 -19.94 23.99
CA LEU A 494 6.45 -21.04 23.25
C LEU A 494 6.48 -22.35 24.07
N GLU A 495 6.53 -22.25 25.40
CA GLU A 495 6.46 -23.40 26.31
C GLU A 495 5.08 -24.05 26.33
N ASP A 496 3.98 -23.27 26.32
CA ASP A 496 2.61 -23.81 26.22
C ASP A 496 2.39 -24.52 24.88
N LEU A 497 2.89 -23.91 23.79
CA LEU A 497 2.83 -24.49 22.44
C LEU A 497 3.65 -25.78 22.35
N PHE A 498 4.88 -25.79 22.89
CA PHE A 498 5.73 -26.98 22.93
C PHE A 498 5.08 -28.13 23.71
N ARG A 499 4.49 -27.83 24.90
CA ARG A 499 3.78 -28.82 25.71
C ARG A 499 2.52 -29.38 25.06
N ARG A 500 1.81 -28.59 24.24
CA ARG A 500 0.61 -29.02 23.51
C ARG A 500 0.96 -29.82 22.25
N ASP A 501 1.90 -29.32 21.45
CA ASP A 501 2.13 -29.79 20.08
C ASP A 501 3.33 -30.76 19.96
N GLY A 502 4.15 -30.88 21.01
CA GLY A 502 5.33 -31.76 21.07
C GLY A 502 6.51 -31.33 20.18
N SER A 503 6.38 -30.22 19.44
CA SER A 503 7.41 -29.65 18.56
C SER A 503 8.02 -28.39 19.18
N PRO A 504 9.35 -28.29 19.31
CA PRO A 504 10.01 -27.12 19.90
C PRO A 504 9.97 -25.89 18.97
N VAL A 505 9.60 -26.08 17.69
CA VAL A 505 9.27 -24.99 16.75
C VAL A 505 7.76 -25.05 16.44
N PRO A 506 6.99 -23.98 16.69
CA PRO A 506 5.55 -23.97 16.40
C PRO A 506 5.23 -24.15 14.91
N MET A 507 4.16 -24.87 14.58
CA MET A 507 3.75 -25.16 13.20
C MET A 507 3.54 -23.90 12.36
N VAL A 508 3.00 -22.82 12.95
CA VAL A 508 2.84 -21.52 12.27
C VAL A 508 4.17 -20.91 11.85
N VAL A 509 5.23 -21.06 12.65
CA VAL A 509 6.58 -20.58 12.31
C VAL A 509 7.13 -21.39 11.13
N TYR A 510 7.05 -22.71 11.20
CA TYR A 510 7.53 -23.61 10.15
C TYR A 510 6.81 -23.39 8.81
N GLN A 511 5.48 -23.32 8.81
CA GLN A 511 4.67 -23.06 7.61
C GLN A 511 5.02 -21.70 6.98
N CYS A 512 5.10 -20.63 7.77
CA CYS A 512 5.42 -19.31 7.20
C CYS A 512 6.85 -19.23 6.64
N ILE A 513 7.82 -19.84 7.33
CA ILE A 513 9.20 -19.97 6.82
C ILE A 513 9.20 -20.72 5.49
N GLN A 514 8.52 -21.86 5.41
CA GLN A 514 8.42 -22.66 4.18
C GLN A 514 7.74 -21.90 3.02
N GLY A 515 6.68 -21.15 3.28
CA GLY A 515 6.02 -20.32 2.27
C GLY A 515 6.92 -19.17 1.75
N VAL A 516 7.71 -18.55 2.61
CA VAL A 516 8.65 -17.47 2.22
C VAL A 516 9.92 -18.03 1.57
N ASP A 517 10.42 -19.19 1.99
CA ASP A 517 11.51 -19.91 1.30
C ASP A 517 11.12 -20.33 -0.13
N LEU A 518 9.87 -20.78 -0.34
CA LEU A 518 9.39 -21.23 -1.65
C LEU A 518 9.00 -20.08 -2.61
N PHE A 519 8.46 -18.97 -2.09
CA PHE A 519 7.81 -17.94 -2.92
C PHE A 519 8.24 -16.49 -2.62
N GLY A 520 9.08 -16.27 -1.59
CA GLY A 520 9.45 -14.94 -1.09
C GLY A 520 10.92 -14.57 -1.24
N LEU A 521 11.83 -15.52 -1.49
CA LEU A 521 13.28 -15.24 -1.54
C LEU A 521 13.69 -14.25 -2.64
N GLU A 522 12.95 -14.17 -3.76
CA GLU A 522 13.20 -13.22 -4.85
C GLU A 522 12.32 -11.95 -4.78
N VAL A 523 11.42 -11.83 -3.78
CA VAL A 523 10.45 -10.72 -3.71
C VAL A 523 11.09 -9.49 -3.07
N GLU A 524 11.20 -8.39 -3.84
CA GLU A 524 11.79 -7.15 -3.34
C GLU A 524 11.11 -6.68 -2.05
N GLY A 525 11.93 -6.44 -1.02
CA GLY A 525 11.49 -5.92 0.25
C GLY A 525 10.68 -6.90 1.09
N ILE A 526 10.81 -8.22 0.87
CA ILE A 526 10.23 -9.23 1.77
C ILE A 526 10.58 -8.92 3.24
N TYR A 527 9.62 -9.06 4.15
CA TYR A 527 9.66 -8.55 5.54
C TYR A 527 9.78 -7.03 5.74
N ARG A 528 10.26 -6.22 4.79
CA ARG A 528 10.25 -4.74 4.86
C ARG A 528 8.89 -4.17 4.47
N ILE A 529 8.33 -4.64 3.36
CA ILE A 529 7.02 -4.25 2.84
C ILE A 529 5.92 -4.95 3.65
N PRO A 530 4.88 -4.24 4.11
CA PRO A 530 3.76 -4.86 4.81
C PRO A 530 2.83 -5.61 3.85
N GLY A 531 2.44 -6.84 4.20
CA GLY A 531 1.39 -7.58 3.52
C GLY A 531 -0.02 -7.05 3.77
N THR A 532 -0.99 -7.57 3.01
CA THR A 532 -2.41 -7.24 3.12
C THR A 532 -2.98 -7.62 4.50
N SER A 533 -3.18 -6.63 5.37
CA SER A 533 -3.62 -6.85 6.77
C SER A 533 -4.86 -7.74 6.93
N SER A 534 -5.81 -7.73 5.99
CA SER A 534 -6.98 -8.62 6.03
C SER A 534 -6.63 -10.09 5.78
N HIS A 535 -5.67 -10.38 4.89
CA HIS A 535 -5.18 -11.75 4.67
C HIS A 535 -4.37 -12.24 5.88
N ILE A 536 -3.56 -11.37 6.48
CA ILE A 536 -2.84 -11.70 7.72
C ILE A 536 -3.82 -12.11 8.83
N GLN A 537 -4.88 -11.32 9.07
CA GLN A 537 -5.89 -11.64 10.08
C GLN A 537 -6.72 -12.88 9.72
N GLN A 538 -6.99 -13.13 8.43
CA GLN A 538 -7.66 -14.36 7.97
C GLN A 538 -6.81 -15.61 8.24
N MET A 539 -5.53 -15.59 7.86
CA MET A 539 -4.61 -16.71 8.10
C MET A 539 -4.34 -16.92 9.59
N LYS A 540 -4.26 -15.85 10.39
CA LYS A 540 -4.22 -15.92 11.85
C LYS A 540 -5.44 -16.65 12.42
N ALA A 541 -6.65 -16.23 12.03
CA ALA A 541 -7.89 -16.85 12.50
C ALA A 541 -8.01 -18.33 12.10
N LEU A 542 -7.48 -18.71 10.93
CA LEU A 542 -7.37 -20.11 10.52
C LEU A 542 -6.38 -20.90 11.40
N PHE A 543 -5.16 -20.39 11.66
CA PHE A 543 -4.23 -21.04 12.60
C PHE A 543 -4.81 -21.17 14.02
N ASP A 544 -5.54 -20.17 14.51
CA ASP A 544 -6.20 -20.17 15.83
C ASP A 544 -7.48 -21.05 15.90
N SER A 545 -7.88 -21.74 14.81
CA SER A 545 -9.08 -22.58 14.75
C SER A 545 -8.85 -23.98 14.16
N ASP A 546 -8.29 -24.07 12.95
CA ASP A 546 -7.88 -25.32 12.32
C ASP A 546 -6.64 -25.09 11.43
N ALA A 547 -5.47 -25.25 12.04
CA ALA A 547 -4.18 -25.14 11.37
C ALA A 547 -3.96 -26.20 10.25
N SER A 548 -4.78 -27.26 10.16
CA SER A 548 -4.64 -28.28 9.11
C SER A 548 -5.11 -27.81 7.73
N GLN A 549 -5.90 -26.73 7.67
CA GLN A 549 -6.37 -26.10 6.42
C GLN A 549 -5.29 -25.25 5.73
N ILE A 550 -4.15 -25.00 6.39
CA ILE A 550 -3.07 -24.15 5.84
C ILE A 550 -1.92 -25.01 5.35
N ASP A 551 -1.67 -24.94 4.04
CA ASP A 551 -0.47 -25.45 3.39
C ASP A 551 0.15 -24.34 2.53
N PHE A 552 1.16 -23.65 3.07
CA PHE A 552 1.83 -22.56 2.36
C PHE A 552 2.79 -23.05 1.26
N ARG A 553 2.81 -24.35 0.93
CA ARG A 553 3.39 -24.86 -0.32
C ARG A 553 2.49 -24.59 -1.54
N ASN A 554 1.21 -24.27 -1.34
CA ASN A 554 0.31 -23.85 -2.40
C ASN A 554 0.14 -22.31 -2.40
N PRO A 555 0.57 -21.59 -3.47
CA PRO A 555 0.35 -20.15 -3.61
C PRO A 555 -1.11 -19.69 -3.50
N GLU A 556 -2.08 -20.53 -3.85
CA GLU A 556 -3.50 -20.19 -3.73
C GLU A 556 -3.93 -20.03 -2.27
N ALA A 557 -3.32 -20.78 -1.33
CA ALA A 557 -3.67 -20.76 0.10
C ALA A 557 -3.41 -19.40 0.78
N PHE A 558 -2.52 -18.59 0.20
CA PHE A 558 -2.24 -17.21 0.63
C PHE A 558 -2.53 -16.17 -0.48
N GLN A 559 -3.30 -16.55 -1.51
CA GLN A 559 -3.69 -15.70 -2.64
C GLN A 559 -2.50 -15.02 -3.36
N HIS A 560 -1.36 -15.73 -3.46
CA HIS A 560 -0.07 -15.24 -3.96
C HIS A 560 0.55 -14.04 -3.20
N ASP A 561 -0.05 -13.56 -2.11
CA ASP A 561 0.50 -12.48 -1.27
C ASP A 561 1.47 -13.04 -0.21
N VAL A 562 2.69 -13.36 -0.64
CA VAL A 562 3.76 -13.84 0.27
C VAL A 562 4.20 -12.78 1.30
N ASN A 563 3.96 -11.49 1.03
CA ASN A 563 4.16 -10.42 2.01
C ASN A 563 3.17 -10.52 3.19
N SER A 564 1.97 -11.09 2.98
CA SER A 564 1.06 -11.45 4.07
C SER A 564 1.56 -12.66 4.86
N VAL A 565 2.19 -13.66 4.24
CA VAL A 565 2.82 -14.79 4.97
C VAL A 565 3.99 -14.30 5.82
N ALA A 566 4.84 -13.44 5.26
CA ALA A 566 5.91 -12.75 5.98
C ALA A 566 5.39 -11.84 7.11
N GLY A 567 4.27 -11.15 6.88
CA GLY A 567 3.58 -10.33 7.88
C GLY A 567 3.00 -11.15 9.04
N LEU A 568 2.40 -12.30 8.74
CA LEU A 568 1.85 -13.24 9.71
C LEU A 568 2.92 -13.78 10.66
N LEU A 569 4.09 -14.16 10.12
CA LEU A 569 5.21 -14.62 10.92
C LEU A 569 5.70 -13.53 11.90
N LYS A 570 5.90 -12.30 11.41
CA LYS A 570 6.29 -11.18 12.29
C LYS A 570 5.22 -10.83 13.32
N GLN A 571 3.94 -11.07 13.01
CA GLN A 571 2.83 -10.87 13.93
C GLN A 571 2.80 -11.94 15.03
N PHE A 572 3.08 -13.21 14.71
CA PHE A 572 3.20 -14.29 15.71
C PHE A 572 4.22 -13.93 16.80
N PHE A 573 5.46 -13.61 16.40
CA PHE A 573 6.51 -13.24 17.35
C PHE A 573 6.19 -11.98 18.19
N ARG A 574 5.50 -11.00 17.59
CA ARG A 574 5.08 -9.76 18.27
C ARG A 574 3.91 -9.98 19.23
N GLU A 575 3.16 -11.06 19.10
CA GLU A 575 2.02 -11.43 19.97
C GLU A 575 2.40 -12.46 21.04
N LEU A 576 3.64 -12.95 21.09
CA LEU A 576 4.13 -13.77 22.20
C LEU A 576 4.05 -12.98 23.53
N PRO A 577 3.57 -13.58 24.64
CA PRO A 577 3.54 -12.94 25.95
C PRO A 577 4.92 -12.51 26.46
N ASP A 578 5.96 -13.27 26.13
CA ASP A 578 7.36 -12.87 26.29
C ASP A 578 8.10 -12.98 24.94
N PRO A 579 8.96 -12.01 24.54
CA PRO A 579 9.61 -12.04 23.23
C PRO A 579 10.51 -13.26 23.02
N LEU A 580 10.88 -13.54 21.76
CA LEU A 580 11.72 -14.69 21.42
C LEU A 580 13.08 -14.71 22.14
N LEU A 581 13.72 -13.54 22.32
CA LEU A 581 14.96 -13.41 23.11
C LEU A 581 14.72 -13.18 24.61
N THR A 582 13.47 -13.24 25.08
CA THR A 582 12.98 -13.04 26.45
C THR A 582 13.23 -11.66 27.06
N ARG A 583 12.43 -11.27 28.07
CA ARG A 583 12.72 -10.08 28.89
C ARG A 583 13.95 -10.27 29.79
N ASP A 584 14.13 -11.46 30.33
CA ASP A 584 15.20 -11.77 31.31
C ASP A 584 16.61 -11.76 30.70
N PHE A 585 16.72 -11.94 29.38
CA PHE A 585 17.98 -11.83 28.65
C PHE A 585 18.12 -10.53 27.84
N TYR A 586 17.05 -9.73 27.66
CA TYR A 586 17.07 -8.47 26.89
C TYR A 586 18.27 -7.58 27.25
N GLY A 587 18.48 -7.30 28.54
CA GLY A 587 19.58 -6.43 28.99
C GLY A 587 20.96 -6.98 28.60
N LYS A 588 21.15 -8.29 28.77
CA LYS A 588 22.40 -8.98 28.42
C LYS A 588 22.69 -8.91 26.92
N PHE A 589 21.66 -9.04 26.07
CA PHE A 589 21.80 -8.88 24.61
C PHE A 589 22.14 -7.43 24.23
N ILE A 590 21.54 -6.44 24.88
CA ILE A 590 21.89 -5.02 24.69
C ILE A 590 23.34 -4.74 25.11
N ASP A 591 23.78 -5.26 26.25
CA ASP A 591 25.15 -5.08 26.73
C ASP A 591 26.18 -5.79 25.83
N ALA A 592 25.87 -7.01 25.35
CA ALA A 592 26.66 -7.67 24.32
C ALA A 592 26.74 -6.83 23.03
N ALA A 593 25.64 -6.19 22.61
CA ALA A 593 25.65 -5.29 21.44
C ALA A 593 26.45 -3.99 21.64
N ARG A 594 26.87 -3.65 22.87
CA ARG A 594 27.82 -2.56 23.14
C ARG A 594 29.29 -2.99 23.00
N ILE A 595 29.59 -4.27 22.80
CA ILE A 595 30.96 -4.78 22.58
C ILE A 595 31.40 -4.46 21.14
N ASP A 596 32.47 -3.68 21.00
CA ASP A 596 32.97 -3.26 19.70
C ASP A 596 33.87 -4.28 19.01
N ASP A 597 34.55 -5.16 19.76
CA ASP A 597 35.23 -6.32 19.19
C ASP A 597 34.20 -7.33 18.65
N ASP A 598 34.27 -7.63 17.36
CA ASP A 598 33.28 -8.47 16.67
C ASP A 598 33.31 -9.94 17.11
N ILE A 599 34.48 -10.46 17.52
CA ILE A 599 34.65 -11.85 17.96
C ILE A 599 34.10 -12.00 19.37
N MET A 600 34.49 -11.12 20.30
CA MET A 600 33.94 -11.09 21.65
C MET A 600 32.43 -10.83 21.65
N ARG A 601 31.92 -10.01 20.72
CA ARG A 601 30.49 -9.79 20.55
C ARG A 601 29.79 -11.06 20.05
N ARG A 602 30.30 -11.73 19.01
CA ARG A 602 29.78 -13.02 18.52
C ARG A 602 29.72 -14.05 19.66
N ASP A 603 30.81 -14.22 20.40
CA ASP A 603 30.91 -15.22 21.47
C ASP A 603 29.96 -14.93 22.63
N SER A 604 29.75 -13.64 22.93
CA SER A 604 28.73 -13.20 23.89
C SER A 604 27.31 -13.51 23.41
N MET A 605 27.00 -13.26 22.12
CA MET A 605 25.69 -13.62 21.56
C MET A 605 25.47 -15.14 21.58
N HIS A 606 26.47 -15.93 21.21
CA HIS A 606 26.43 -17.40 21.22
C HIS A 606 26.17 -17.96 22.63
N ALA A 607 26.92 -17.48 23.64
CA ALA A 607 26.74 -17.89 25.02
C ALA A 607 25.36 -17.50 25.60
N LEU A 608 24.79 -16.36 25.18
CA LEU A 608 23.45 -15.94 25.59
C LEU A 608 22.35 -16.75 24.90
N ILE A 609 22.54 -17.12 23.62
CA ILE A 609 21.58 -17.90 22.83
C ILE A 609 21.49 -19.35 23.34
N ASN A 610 22.62 -19.99 23.65
CA ASN A 610 22.65 -21.33 24.26
C ASN A 610 22.11 -21.37 25.71
N ALA A 611 21.83 -20.22 26.32
CA ALA A 611 21.22 -20.11 27.64
C ALA A 611 19.71 -19.75 27.58
N LEU A 612 19.12 -19.66 26.39
CA LEU A 612 17.67 -19.53 26.21
C LEU A 612 16.95 -20.88 26.46
N PRO A 613 15.66 -20.88 26.85
CA PRO A 613 14.86 -22.11 26.92
C PRO A 613 14.79 -22.84 25.57
N ASP A 614 14.76 -24.17 25.58
CA ASP A 614 14.81 -25.01 24.38
C ASP A 614 13.82 -24.59 23.26
N PRO A 615 12.53 -24.24 23.53
CA PRO A 615 11.61 -23.78 22.49
C PRO A 615 12.01 -22.43 21.89
N ASN A 616 12.58 -21.52 22.70
CA ASN A 616 13.10 -20.24 22.26
C ASN A 616 14.37 -20.44 21.41
N TYR A 617 15.31 -21.27 21.86
CA TYR A 617 16.53 -21.60 21.10
C TYR A 617 16.20 -22.24 19.75
N ALA A 618 15.37 -23.29 19.72
CA ALA A 618 15.00 -23.98 18.49
C ALA A 618 14.23 -23.07 17.51
N THR A 619 13.29 -22.28 18.02
CA THR A 619 12.53 -21.32 17.21
C THR A 619 13.43 -20.19 16.67
N LEU A 620 14.42 -19.74 17.45
CA LEU A 620 15.42 -18.77 17.01
C LEU A 620 16.36 -19.36 15.95
N ARG A 621 16.88 -20.59 16.11
CA ARG A 621 17.70 -21.29 15.10
C ARG A 621 16.95 -21.39 13.77
N ALA A 622 15.68 -21.83 13.80
CA ALA A 622 14.84 -21.92 12.62
C ALA A 622 14.66 -20.57 11.91
N LEU A 623 14.36 -19.50 12.68
CA LEU A 623 14.21 -18.15 12.14
C LEU A 623 15.54 -17.58 11.59
N ALA A 624 16.64 -17.73 12.31
CA ALA A 624 17.95 -17.23 11.91
C ALA A 624 18.45 -17.89 10.62
N LEU A 625 18.31 -19.21 10.50
CA LEU A 625 18.65 -19.95 9.26
C LEU A 625 17.77 -19.54 8.07
N HIS A 626 16.48 -19.24 8.29
CA HIS A 626 15.62 -18.69 7.24
C HIS A 626 16.06 -17.30 6.80
N LEU A 627 16.28 -16.38 7.75
CA LEU A 627 16.72 -15.02 7.44
C LEU A 627 18.13 -14.97 6.83
N HIS A 628 18.97 -15.97 7.10
CA HIS A 628 20.24 -16.17 6.40
C HIS A 628 20.02 -16.47 4.90
N ARG A 629 19.07 -17.34 4.53
CA ARG A 629 18.68 -17.58 3.13
C ARG A 629 18.10 -16.33 2.47
N VAL A 630 17.33 -15.52 3.21
CA VAL A 630 16.80 -14.25 2.70
C VAL A 630 17.93 -13.26 2.37
N GLN A 631 18.94 -13.10 3.24
CA GLN A 631 20.05 -12.19 2.93
C GLN A 631 21.02 -12.72 1.85
N GLN A 632 21.16 -14.04 1.68
CA GLN A 632 21.88 -14.62 0.54
C GLN A 632 21.26 -14.22 -0.81
N ALA A 633 19.95 -14.00 -0.87
CA ALA A 633 19.24 -13.50 -2.06
C ALA A 633 19.12 -11.95 -2.11
N SER A 634 19.87 -11.21 -1.28
CA SER A 634 19.72 -9.75 -1.13
C SER A 634 20.10 -8.92 -2.36
N GLU A 635 20.84 -9.47 -3.32
CA GLU A 635 21.04 -8.82 -4.63
C GLU A 635 19.71 -8.61 -5.37
N VAL A 636 18.78 -9.56 -5.27
CA VAL A 636 17.45 -9.52 -5.89
C VAL A 636 16.44 -8.87 -4.94
N ASN A 637 16.27 -9.43 -3.74
CA ASN A 637 15.20 -9.00 -2.83
C ASN A 637 15.51 -7.72 -2.04
N ARG A 638 16.74 -7.19 -2.12
CA ARG A 638 17.22 -5.96 -1.45
C ARG A 638 17.22 -6.01 0.10
N MET A 639 17.14 -7.20 0.71
CA MET A 639 17.09 -7.40 2.15
C MET A 639 18.42 -7.94 2.72
N SER A 640 19.42 -7.06 2.78
CA SER A 640 20.69 -7.33 3.50
C SER A 640 20.47 -7.55 5.00
N THR A 641 21.49 -8.09 5.70
CA THR A 641 21.47 -8.27 7.17
C THR A 641 21.03 -7.02 7.93
N ALA A 642 21.51 -5.84 7.53
CA ALA A 642 21.13 -4.56 8.14
C ALA A 642 19.62 -4.25 7.97
N ASN A 643 19.07 -4.46 6.77
CA ASN A 643 17.65 -4.25 6.49
C ASN A 643 16.78 -5.26 7.27
N LEU A 644 17.20 -6.53 7.35
CA LEU A 644 16.51 -7.54 8.14
C LEU A 644 16.57 -7.24 9.64
N GLY A 645 17.73 -6.87 10.18
CA GLY A 645 17.90 -6.54 11.60
C GLY A 645 16.96 -5.45 12.08
N ILE A 646 16.83 -4.35 11.30
CA ILE A 646 15.87 -3.28 11.57
C ILE A 646 14.42 -3.77 11.49
N CYS A 647 14.08 -4.62 10.50
CA CYS A 647 12.72 -5.14 10.33
C CYS A 647 12.29 -6.15 11.42
N TRP A 648 13.24 -6.82 12.06
CA TRP A 648 13.00 -7.96 12.94
C TRP A 648 13.23 -7.71 14.43
N ALA A 649 14.15 -6.81 14.80
CA ALA A 649 14.39 -6.43 16.20
C ALA A 649 13.10 -6.16 17.01
N PRO A 650 12.11 -5.37 16.52
CA PRO A 650 10.88 -5.09 17.28
C PRO A 650 9.94 -6.31 17.48
N SER A 651 10.07 -7.36 16.65
CA SER A 651 9.31 -8.61 16.80
C SER A 651 10.05 -9.64 17.65
N ILE A 652 11.38 -9.64 17.65
CA ILE A 652 12.22 -10.64 18.35
C ILE A 652 12.55 -10.21 19.79
N MET A 653 12.82 -8.91 20.01
CA MET A 653 13.17 -8.33 21.32
C MET A 653 12.00 -7.56 21.97
N GLY A 654 10.89 -7.40 21.25
CA GLY A 654 9.67 -6.76 21.74
C GLY A 654 9.53 -5.27 21.40
N PRO A 655 8.36 -4.68 21.70
CA PRO A 655 8.01 -3.33 21.26
C PRO A 655 8.80 -2.24 21.99
N HIS A 656 9.23 -1.23 21.25
CA HIS A 656 10.00 -0.08 21.75
C HIS A 656 9.11 0.86 22.58
N LYS A 657 8.98 0.56 23.89
CA LYS A 657 8.24 1.39 24.87
C LYS A 657 9.19 1.80 26.00
N GLY A 658 9.13 3.06 26.42
CA GLY A 658 10.05 3.60 27.45
C GLY A 658 11.51 3.54 27.00
N ASN A 659 12.41 3.13 27.89
CA ASN A 659 13.86 3.05 27.65
C ASN A 659 14.22 2.26 26.38
N ASN A 660 13.44 1.23 26.03
CA ASN A 660 13.64 0.38 24.86
C ASN A 660 13.61 1.15 23.51
N MET A 661 13.15 2.40 23.48
CA MET A 661 13.24 3.27 22.29
C MET A 661 14.65 3.82 22.06
N ALA A 662 15.45 4.05 23.11
CA ALA A 662 16.83 4.51 22.99
C ALA A 662 17.77 3.40 22.48
N ASP A 663 17.47 2.14 22.84
CA ASP A 663 18.25 0.97 22.42
C ASP A 663 17.96 0.51 20.97
N ALA A 664 17.12 1.19 20.19
CA ALA A 664 16.66 0.73 18.88
C ALA A 664 17.80 0.28 17.93
N GLY A 665 18.88 1.08 17.86
CA GLY A 665 20.07 0.74 17.07
C GLY A 665 20.88 -0.44 17.63
N LEU A 666 20.86 -0.64 18.94
CA LEU A 666 21.50 -1.78 19.60
C LEU A 666 20.69 -3.07 19.42
N GLN A 667 19.35 -3.02 19.51
CA GLN A 667 18.50 -4.16 19.16
C GLN A 667 18.72 -4.58 17.70
N ALA A 668 18.85 -3.62 16.78
CA ALA A 668 19.26 -3.93 15.40
C ALA A 668 20.66 -4.56 15.34
N ARG A 669 21.66 -4.05 16.09
CA ARG A 669 23.03 -4.62 16.17
C ARG A 669 23.05 -6.04 16.77
N VAL A 670 22.13 -6.39 17.68
CA VAL A 670 21.92 -7.78 18.15
C VAL A 670 21.54 -8.67 16.98
N ILE A 671 20.44 -8.37 16.29
CA ILE A 671 19.94 -9.20 15.19
C ILE A 671 20.94 -9.25 14.02
N ILE A 672 21.60 -8.14 13.69
CA ILE A 672 22.67 -8.08 12.69
C ILE A 672 23.81 -9.04 13.06
N THR A 673 24.33 -8.96 14.30
CA THR A 673 25.43 -9.85 14.73
C THR A 673 25.04 -11.32 14.65
N ILE A 674 23.79 -11.66 15.00
CA ILE A 674 23.27 -13.03 14.87
C ILE A 674 23.21 -13.46 13.40
N LEU A 675 22.67 -12.62 12.51
CA LEU A 675 22.44 -12.94 11.10
C LEU A 675 23.72 -12.98 10.24
N ASP A 676 24.76 -12.22 10.61
CA ASP A 676 26.08 -12.28 9.98
C ASP A 676 26.92 -13.47 10.47
N ASN A 677 26.57 -14.08 11.62
CA ASN A 677 27.31 -15.18 12.24
C ASN A 677 26.47 -16.46 12.45
N VAL A 678 25.36 -16.65 11.72
CA VAL A 678 24.41 -17.77 11.94
C VAL A 678 25.12 -19.13 12.02
N LEU A 679 25.98 -19.45 11.04
CA LEU A 679 26.71 -20.72 10.95
C LEU A 679 27.87 -20.85 11.98
N GLN A 680 28.07 -19.87 12.86
CA GLN A 680 29.02 -19.87 13.97
C GLN A 680 28.33 -19.74 15.34
N ILE A 681 27.02 -19.48 15.35
CA ILE A 681 26.17 -19.31 16.55
C ILE A 681 25.20 -20.49 16.70
N PHE A 682 24.89 -21.18 15.60
CA PHE A 682 24.11 -22.40 15.56
C PHE A 682 24.91 -23.44 14.78
N ASP A 683 25.40 -24.47 15.47
CA ASP A 683 26.24 -25.53 14.87
C ASP A 683 25.52 -26.29 13.74
N GLU A 684 26.29 -26.92 12.86
CA GLU A 684 25.80 -27.82 11.81
C GLU A 684 25.46 -29.22 12.36
N ASP A 685 24.27 -29.33 12.97
CA ASP A 685 23.47 -30.58 13.07
C ASP A 685 22.73 -30.89 11.76
#